data_AF-A0A8X8GCC4-F1
#
_entry.id   AF-A0A8X8GCC4-F1
#
_cell.length_a   1.000
_cell.length_b   1.000
_cell.length_c   1.000
_cell.angle_alpha   90.00
_cell.angle_beta   90.00
_cell.angle_gamma   90.00
#
_symmetry.space_group_name_H-M   'P 1'
#
loop_
_entity.id
_entity.type
_entity.pdbx_description
1 polymer ?
#
loop_
_entity_poly.entity_id
_entity_poly.type
_entity_poly.pdbx_seq_one_letter_code
_entity_poly.pdbx_strand_id
1 'polypeptide(L)'
;MKNYKKGFLTLVVLSTMSLMAAEDKTIYVTTFDDEDGTNPDKCSLREALHAAATHKAYGGCSAGQVYSTVPNVIQLEAGEYKLTKELRPNSDVSIIGKEPGDYSRPDVLTNNFPAATPLKTTISGQGNSRIFNTIYENKPSLTLNDVILKNGSSLNDSNNNVGGAIYAGGALTLNNVNIMDSNAKAGGAIYLNDVSSSLTINYGVFQTNKAELGSVLGMTCADNLEFTKRNIAVSGVTFIGNGAADSLSMLNFCGQPAVTFTANTITDNIASVSQGRIIQFSQLTPQGKVNFSNISSLSLISNTIVNNNAWATLLYGYNGIKVLSNNILAYNNDGKSCRYANGDVSKVVGSGVVLTYNALKLTAGNDQCEVAEELTKEGKDHTFDVSNIAFTTILNKIEPPSESTGFMPMYFPINLGTDKDLVDIGYMGCSGTDQRGVKRVIAENSNGPNDVANSCDIGSTEVLRLTANNLSASNTSVVVALNSYQNILDNYNKLIADPATKQEYIPFYKIQSELYSNLIKYTKSDQKYRTIFVDPFAANLPAEIITKDAIGNDVRVVKHLTADNYNVIVEPLGVGVLNDKKQFVGKKEPKFDCVWNKDLKRIMLWRIDDNVTPSGDNEFCSYKLELKTNKNITSSAYIIGSFTNIAPITKDATFNIEQGSTKAIDVDLLQYANDDGDGNAAALTEKPNKPKFYVNADGVELPIRIGTNIDPVVITADRSGPCPGSDNKYTCYGGKIHIQLRNTLDPFSYKFTYYVYDADGKISTPENSSVEVATVTLKNSGTAPGSPRVSGGGSLGWLSLLGLLGLTGYRRYQANRQSKQ
;
A
#
# COMPACT_ATOMS: atom_id res chain seq x y z
N MET A 1 -1.32 7.36 15.56
CA MET A 1 -0.18 7.19 14.61
C MET A 1 -0.54 6.27 13.43
N LYS A 2 -1.58 6.59 12.65
CA LYS A 2 -2.02 5.78 11.48
C LYS A 2 -2.00 6.54 10.14
N ASN A 3 -1.63 7.83 10.10
CA ASN A 3 -1.97 8.73 8.99
C ASN A 3 -0.81 9.28 8.14
N TYR A 4 0.37 8.66 8.12
CA TYR A 4 1.52 9.14 7.32
C TYR A 4 2.05 8.11 6.29
N LYS A 5 1.17 7.32 5.67
CA LYS A 5 1.58 6.27 4.71
C LYS A 5 1.51 6.65 3.22
N LYS A 6 1.13 7.88 2.84
CA LYS A 6 1.19 8.31 1.43
C LYS A 6 2.61 8.71 0.97
N GLY A 7 3.45 9.24 1.86
CA GLY A 7 4.84 9.58 1.55
C GLY A 7 5.81 8.39 1.50
N PHE A 8 5.43 7.25 2.09
CA PHE A 8 6.27 6.05 2.10
C PHE A 8 6.11 5.21 0.82
N LEU A 9 4.96 5.30 0.13
CA LEU A 9 4.73 4.54 -1.11
C LEU A 9 5.57 5.08 -2.28
N THR A 10 5.75 6.41 -2.36
CA THR A 10 6.64 7.07 -3.35
C THR A 10 8.12 6.84 -3.06
N LEU A 11 8.50 6.64 -1.80
CA LEU A 11 9.87 6.30 -1.41
C LEU A 11 10.24 4.85 -1.73
N VAL A 12 9.28 3.91 -1.77
CA VAL A 12 9.54 2.51 -2.16
C VAL A 12 9.76 2.35 -3.67
N VAL A 13 9.20 3.25 -4.51
CA VAL A 13 9.52 3.28 -5.95
C VAL A 13 10.91 3.91 -6.20
N LEU A 14 11.41 4.74 -5.29
CA LEU A 14 12.73 5.37 -5.40
C LEU A 14 13.85 4.57 -4.71
N SER A 15 13.54 3.77 -3.69
CA SER A 15 14.56 2.99 -2.95
C SER A 15 14.91 1.65 -3.59
N THR A 16 14.17 1.20 -4.61
CA THR A 16 14.57 0.07 -5.47
C THR A 16 15.45 0.50 -6.64
N MET A 17 15.62 1.81 -6.87
CA MET A 17 16.65 2.36 -7.76
C MET A 17 17.86 2.83 -6.97
N SER A 18 18.33 2.01 -6.03
CA SER A 18 19.68 2.18 -5.52
C SER A 18 20.65 2.02 -6.69
N LEU A 19 21.46 3.06 -6.90
CA LEU A 19 22.66 3.16 -7.75
C LEU A 19 23.77 2.17 -7.34
N MET A 20 23.43 0.97 -6.91
CA MET A 20 24.32 -0.17 -6.98
C MET A 20 23.87 -0.96 -8.20
N ALA A 21 24.77 -1.19 -9.15
CA ALA A 21 24.56 -2.16 -10.22
C ALA A 21 24.38 -3.56 -9.58
N ALA A 22 23.19 -3.85 -9.08
CA ALA A 22 22.73 -5.22 -8.98
C ALA A 22 22.67 -5.70 -10.44
N GLU A 23 23.43 -6.74 -10.77
CA GLU A 23 23.33 -7.36 -12.08
C GLU A 23 21.87 -7.74 -12.32
N ASP A 24 21.23 -7.11 -13.31
CA ASP A 24 19.86 -7.46 -13.68
C ASP A 24 19.83 -8.94 -14.11
N LYS A 25 19.13 -9.75 -13.33
CA LYS A 25 18.96 -11.20 -13.56
C LYS A 25 17.62 -11.53 -14.20
N THR A 26 16.89 -10.52 -14.69
CA THR A 26 15.66 -10.73 -15.46
C THR A 26 16.00 -11.37 -16.80
N ILE A 27 15.22 -12.37 -17.20
CA ILE A 27 15.29 -12.95 -18.54
C ILE A 27 14.31 -12.17 -19.42
N TYR A 28 14.84 -11.37 -20.35
CA TYR A 28 14.02 -10.61 -21.30
C TYR A 28 13.76 -11.44 -22.55
N VAL A 29 12.47 -11.63 -22.86
CA VAL A 29 12.05 -12.26 -24.12
C VAL A 29 12.09 -11.23 -25.23
N THR A 30 12.81 -11.52 -26.30
CA THR A 30 13.12 -10.56 -27.38
C THR A 30 12.51 -10.95 -28.73
N THR A 31 11.80 -12.08 -28.82
CA THR A 31 11.05 -12.49 -30.02
C THR A 31 9.67 -13.05 -29.67
N PHE A 32 8.71 -12.86 -30.58
CA PHE A 32 7.38 -13.46 -30.51
C PHE A 32 7.32 -14.87 -31.10
N ASP A 33 8.37 -15.27 -31.83
CA ASP A 33 8.48 -16.59 -32.42
C ASP A 33 8.59 -17.65 -31.31
N ASP A 34 7.91 -18.79 -31.50
CA ASP A 34 8.00 -19.93 -30.59
C ASP A 34 9.18 -20.82 -30.99
N GLU A 35 10.34 -20.51 -30.44
CA GLU A 35 11.64 -21.12 -30.78
C GLU A 35 12.13 -22.09 -29.69
N ASP A 36 13.08 -22.97 -30.04
CA ASP A 36 13.65 -23.95 -29.12
C ASP A 36 15.11 -24.25 -29.50
N GLY A 37 16.00 -23.30 -29.20
CA GLY A 37 17.42 -23.34 -29.54
C GLY A 37 17.73 -23.08 -31.01
N THR A 38 16.77 -22.55 -31.78
CA THR A 38 16.91 -22.35 -33.23
C THR A 38 17.60 -21.03 -33.57
N ASN A 39 17.46 -20.00 -32.74
CA ASN A 39 18.05 -18.69 -32.95
C ASN A 39 18.90 -18.27 -31.75
N PRO A 40 20.24 -18.24 -31.86
CA PRO A 40 21.09 -17.86 -30.73
C PRO A 40 21.06 -16.36 -30.42
N ASP A 41 20.47 -15.52 -31.27
CA ASP A 41 20.48 -14.06 -31.13
C ASP A 41 19.17 -13.50 -30.56
N LYS A 42 18.11 -14.32 -30.48
CA LYS A 42 16.80 -13.92 -29.98
C LYS A 42 16.31 -14.92 -28.94
N CYS A 43 15.75 -14.41 -27.86
CA CYS A 43 15.20 -15.18 -26.76
C CYS A 43 13.69 -15.31 -26.92
N SER A 44 13.17 -16.51 -27.19
CA SER A 44 11.73 -16.79 -27.14
C SER A 44 11.24 -17.10 -25.72
N LEU A 45 9.92 -17.07 -25.51
CA LEU A 45 9.33 -17.43 -24.22
C LEU A 45 9.63 -18.88 -23.81
N ARG A 46 9.68 -19.81 -24.77
CA ARG A 46 9.99 -21.21 -24.49
C ARG A 46 11.45 -21.38 -24.07
N GLU A 47 12.37 -20.74 -24.78
CA GLU A 47 13.79 -20.74 -24.43
C GLU A 47 14.03 -20.06 -23.07
N ALA A 48 13.30 -18.99 -22.76
CA ALA A 48 13.39 -18.33 -21.46
C ALA A 48 13.01 -19.25 -20.30
N LEU A 49 11.97 -20.07 -20.48
CA LEU A 49 11.59 -21.09 -19.49
C LEU A 49 12.64 -22.20 -19.36
N HIS A 50 13.29 -22.59 -20.47
CA HIS A 50 14.40 -23.55 -20.44
C HIS A 50 15.62 -22.98 -19.69
N ALA A 51 15.98 -21.73 -19.98
CA ALA A 51 17.07 -21.03 -19.33
C ALA A 51 16.80 -20.86 -17.82
N ALA A 52 15.56 -20.49 -17.46
CA ALA A 52 15.12 -20.40 -16.07
C ALA A 52 15.24 -21.73 -15.32
N ALA A 53 14.83 -22.84 -15.95
CA ALA A 53 14.88 -24.16 -15.34
C ALA A 53 16.30 -24.70 -15.16
N THR A 54 17.22 -24.34 -16.06
CA THR A 54 18.61 -24.85 -16.06
C THR A 54 19.60 -23.91 -15.39
N HIS A 55 19.18 -22.67 -15.08
CA HIS A 55 20.05 -21.58 -14.61
C HIS A 55 21.24 -21.35 -15.55
N LYS A 56 21.02 -21.53 -16.86
CA LYS A 56 22.03 -21.45 -17.93
C LYS A 56 21.45 -20.73 -19.13
N ALA A 57 22.29 -20.00 -19.85
CA ALA A 57 21.89 -19.36 -21.09
C ALA A 57 21.47 -20.42 -22.13
N TYR A 58 20.40 -20.14 -22.88
CA TYR A 58 19.84 -21.04 -23.88
C TYR A 58 19.06 -20.26 -24.94
N GLY A 59 19.25 -20.55 -26.24
CA GLY A 59 18.48 -19.96 -27.33
C GLY A 59 18.36 -18.43 -27.25
N GLY A 60 19.49 -17.72 -27.19
CA GLY A 60 19.53 -16.26 -27.05
C GLY A 60 19.11 -15.70 -25.68
N CYS A 61 18.59 -16.52 -24.76
CA CYS A 61 18.20 -16.09 -23.42
C CYS A 61 19.38 -16.08 -22.45
N SER A 62 19.38 -15.12 -21.51
CA SER A 62 20.32 -15.09 -20.39
C SER A 62 20.04 -16.22 -19.38
N ALA A 63 21.03 -16.54 -18.54
CA ALA A 63 20.91 -17.60 -17.54
C ALA A 63 19.94 -17.28 -16.38
N GLY A 64 19.50 -16.02 -16.26
CA GLY A 64 18.67 -15.56 -15.15
C GLY A 64 19.37 -15.65 -13.79
N GLN A 65 18.61 -16.08 -12.77
CA GLN A 65 19.08 -16.30 -11.41
C GLN A 65 20.08 -17.45 -11.35
N VAL A 66 21.09 -17.33 -10.49
CA VAL A 66 22.14 -18.36 -10.33
C VAL A 66 21.71 -19.47 -9.36
N TYR A 67 20.87 -19.14 -8.38
CA TYR A 67 20.45 -20.06 -7.33
C TYR A 67 19.02 -20.55 -7.57
N SER A 68 18.83 -21.86 -7.46
CA SER A 68 17.51 -22.50 -7.61
C SER A 68 16.51 -22.18 -6.51
N THR A 69 16.95 -21.56 -5.41
CA THR A 69 16.09 -21.11 -4.31
C THR A 69 15.42 -19.76 -4.60
N VAL A 70 15.81 -19.06 -5.67
CA VAL A 70 15.24 -17.77 -6.06
C VAL A 70 14.48 -17.97 -7.37
N PRO A 71 13.15 -17.74 -7.39
CA PRO A 71 12.38 -17.83 -8.62
C PRO A 71 12.92 -16.91 -9.71
N ASN A 72 12.96 -17.41 -10.94
CA ASN A 72 13.32 -16.59 -12.09
C ASN A 72 12.20 -15.62 -12.45
N VAL A 73 12.57 -14.43 -12.95
CA VAL A 73 11.64 -13.45 -13.52
C VAL A 73 11.85 -13.39 -15.02
N ILE A 74 10.78 -13.63 -15.78
CA ILE A 74 10.74 -13.52 -17.23
C ILE A 74 9.90 -12.30 -17.61
N GLN A 75 10.49 -11.34 -18.31
CA GLN A 75 9.81 -10.14 -18.79
C GLN A 75 9.46 -10.28 -20.27
N LEU A 76 8.19 -10.06 -20.59
CA LEU A 76 7.66 -10.09 -21.94
C LEU A 76 7.48 -8.69 -22.51
N GLU A 77 7.52 -8.59 -23.84
CA GLU A 77 7.19 -7.38 -24.58
C GLU A 77 5.71 -7.33 -24.96
N ALA A 78 5.25 -6.14 -25.37
CA ALA A 78 3.90 -5.95 -25.88
C ALA A 78 3.73 -6.65 -27.22
N GLY A 79 2.72 -7.50 -27.35
CA GLY A 79 2.50 -8.29 -28.55
C GLY A 79 1.83 -9.63 -28.26
N GLU A 80 1.83 -10.53 -29.24
CA GLU A 80 1.19 -11.85 -29.16
C GLU A 80 2.22 -12.97 -29.39
N TYR A 81 2.42 -13.80 -28.37
CA TYR A 81 3.25 -15.01 -28.41
C TYR A 81 2.39 -16.19 -28.84
N LYS A 82 2.62 -16.73 -30.04
CA LYS A 82 1.81 -17.80 -30.64
C LYS A 82 2.48 -19.16 -30.46
N LEU A 83 1.91 -19.99 -29.59
CA LEU A 83 2.49 -21.28 -29.25
C LEU A 83 2.16 -22.35 -30.28
N THR A 84 3.17 -23.14 -30.62
CA THR A 84 3.04 -24.35 -31.44
C THR A 84 2.86 -25.60 -30.59
N LYS A 85 3.36 -25.57 -29.34
CA LYS A 85 3.25 -26.64 -28.34
C LYS A 85 3.15 -26.04 -26.94
N GLU A 86 2.72 -26.83 -25.96
CA GLU A 86 2.56 -26.35 -24.59
C GLU A 86 3.89 -25.90 -23.96
N LEU A 87 3.84 -24.92 -23.06
CA LEU A 87 4.96 -24.50 -22.24
C LEU A 87 5.03 -25.37 -20.98
N ARG A 88 6.23 -25.84 -20.64
CA ARG A 88 6.47 -26.74 -19.51
C ARG A 88 7.49 -26.14 -18.54
N PRO A 89 7.11 -25.16 -17.70
CA PRO A 89 7.98 -24.70 -16.63
C PRO A 89 8.42 -25.88 -15.74
N ASN A 90 9.71 -25.95 -15.40
CA ASN A 90 10.27 -27.02 -14.54
C ASN A 90 10.99 -26.49 -13.29
N SER A 91 10.83 -25.19 -13.00
CA SER A 91 11.34 -24.45 -11.84
C SER A 91 10.37 -23.32 -11.50
N ASP A 92 10.36 -22.85 -10.27
CA ASP A 92 9.54 -21.71 -9.86
C ASP A 92 9.82 -20.48 -10.73
N VAL A 93 8.78 -19.88 -11.28
CA VAL A 93 8.92 -18.78 -12.24
C VAL A 93 7.80 -17.75 -12.11
N SER A 94 8.19 -16.48 -12.25
CA SER A 94 7.30 -15.34 -12.44
C SER A 94 7.41 -14.83 -13.87
N ILE A 95 6.30 -14.80 -14.61
CA ILE A 95 6.22 -14.26 -15.96
C ILE A 95 5.42 -12.97 -15.91
N ILE A 96 6.01 -11.89 -16.41
CA ILE A 96 5.46 -10.53 -16.34
C ILE A 96 5.25 -10.02 -17.76
N GLY A 97 4.01 -9.69 -18.11
CA GLY A 97 3.67 -9.01 -19.35
C GLY A 97 4.27 -7.60 -19.42
N LYS A 98 4.15 -6.94 -20.57
CA LYS A 98 4.51 -5.53 -20.67
C LYS A 98 3.59 -4.70 -19.78
N GLU A 99 4.18 -3.86 -18.93
CA GLU A 99 3.43 -3.03 -17.98
C GLU A 99 2.28 -2.26 -18.66
N PRO A 100 1.03 -2.48 -18.21
CA PRO A 100 -0.14 -1.80 -18.75
C PRO A 100 -0.32 -0.42 -18.10
N GLY A 101 0.73 0.41 -18.06
CA GLY A 101 0.71 1.75 -17.47
C GLY A 101 0.95 2.89 -18.48
N ASP A 102 0.42 4.07 -18.16
CA ASP A 102 0.73 5.39 -18.75
C ASP A 102 1.18 6.37 -17.67
N TYR A 103 2.47 6.70 -17.66
CA TYR A 103 3.09 7.60 -16.68
C TYR A 103 2.91 9.09 -16.98
N SER A 104 2.22 9.45 -18.08
CA SER A 104 1.96 10.86 -18.43
C SER A 104 0.81 11.48 -17.65
N ARG A 105 -0.04 10.65 -17.04
CA ARG A 105 -1.24 11.09 -16.31
C ARG A 105 -1.54 10.16 -15.13
N PRO A 106 -2.26 10.66 -14.11
CA PRO A 106 -2.73 9.82 -13.01
C PRO A 106 -3.89 8.92 -13.44
N ASP A 107 -4.01 7.79 -12.78
CA ASP A 107 -5.08 6.81 -12.90
C ASP A 107 -6.44 7.40 -12.50
N VAL A 108 -7.49 7.07 -13.28
CA VAL A 108 -8.83 7.65 -13.08
C VAL A 108 -9.54 7.11 -11.84
N LEU A 109 -9.12 5.98 -11.26
CA LEU A 109 -9.72 5.40 -10.07
C LEU A 109 -8.94 5.74 -8.79
N THR A 110 -7.61 5.77 -8.87
CA THR A 110 -6.76 5.94 -7.69
C THR A 110 -6.12 7.32 -7.56
N ASN A 111 -6.13 8.13 -8.63
CA ASN A 111 -5.41 9.40 -8.77
C ASN A 111 -3.88 9.28 -8.58
N ASN A 112 -3.33 8.07 -8.77
CA ASN A 112 -1.90 7.80 -8.67
C ASN A 112 -1.32 7.46 -10.04
N PHE A 113 0.00 7.56 -10.17
CA PHE A 113 0.71 7.16 -11.39
C PHE A 113 1.21 5.72 -11.28
N PRO A 114 1.34 5.00 -12.40
CA PRO A 114 0.84 5.36 -13.73
C PRO A 114 -0.69 5.20 -13.84
N ALA A 115 -1.32 5.83 -14.83
CA ALA A 115 -2.68 5.50 -15.22
C ALA A 115 -2.76 4.10 -15.81
N ALA A 116 -3.74 3.30 -15.39
CA ALA A 116 -3.94 1.98 -15.94
C ALA A 116 -4.34 2.07 -17.44
N THR A 117 -3.84 1.11 -18.22
CA THR A 117 -4.20 0.90 -19.64
C THR A 117 -4.60 -0.56 -19.85
N PRO A 118 -5.18 -0.95 -21.00
CA PRO A 118 -5.43 -2.36 -21.29
C PRO A 118 -4.15 -3.20 -21.28
N LEU A 119 -4.28 -4.49 -20.96
CA LEU A 119 -3.19 -5.47 -21.05
C LEU A 119 -2.57 -5.48 -22.46
N LYS A 120 -1.23 -5.48 -22.52
CA LYS A 120 -0.47 -5.32 -23.78
C LYS A 120 0.16 -6.62 -24.29
N THR A 121 0.19 -7.67 -23.47
CA THR A 121 0.86 -8.93 -23.80
C THR A 121 -0.13 -10.09 -23.81
N THR A 122 -0.14 -10.85 -24.91
CA THR A 122 -0.98 -12.04 -25.10
C THR A 122 -0.11 -13.28 -25.33
N ILE A 123 -0.45 -14.39 -24.70
CA ILE A 123 0.09 -15.72 -24.99
C ILE A 123 -1.06 -16.57 -25.52
N SER A 124 -0.94 -17.05 -26.75
CA SER A 124 -2.00 -17.80 -27.43
C SER A 124 -1.64 -19.25 -27.69
N GLY A 125 -2.54 -20.16 -27.28
CA GLY A 125 -2.50 -21.58 -27.66
C GLY A 125 -3.09 -21.87 -29.04
N GLN A 126 -3.60 -20.85 -29.74
CA GLN A 126 -4.15 -20.90 -31.10
C GLN A 126 -5.28 -21.93 -31.30
N GLY A 127 -5.96 -22.35 -30.22
CA GLY A 127 -6.99 -23.38 -30.20
C GLY A 127 -6.45 -24.80 -30.37
N ASN A 128 -5.13 -24.97 -30.48
CA ASN A 128 -4.49 -26.23 -30.80
C ASN A 128 -3.61 -26.78 -29.68
N SER A 129 -3.19 -25.94 -28.74
CA SER A 129 -2.30 -26.31 -27.65
C SER A 129 -2.75 -25.74 -26.32
N ARG A 130 -2.52 -26.51 -25.25
CA ARG A 130 -2.55 -26.01 -23.88
C ARG A 130 -1.43 -24.98 -23.72
N ILE A 131 -1.65 -23.93 -22.96
CA ILE A 131 -0.63 -22.87 -22.83
C ILE A 131 0.44 -23.29 -21.82
N PHE A 132 0.05 -23.55 -20.57
CA PHE A 132 0.99 -23.93 -19.49
C PHE A 132 0.67 -25.30 -18.90
N ASN A 133 1.73 -26.05 -18.63
CA ASN A 133 1.66 -27.32 -17.92
C ASN A 133 2.77 -27.42 -16.88
N THR A 134 2.40 -27.42 -15.61
CA THR A 134 3.34 -27.51 -14.48
C THR A 134 3.24 -28.83 -13.70
N ILE A 135 2.72 -29.90 -14.31
CA ILE A 135 2.61 -31.22 -13.63
C ILE A 135 3.88 -32.08 -13.70
N TYR A 136 4.95 -31.58 -14.32
CA TYR A 136 6.23 -32.29 -14.47
C TYR A 136 7.09 -32.25 -13.20
N GLU A 137 8.20 -33.00 -13.18
CA GLU A 137 8.98 -33.50 -12.02
C GLU A 137 8.96 -32.65 -10.74
N ASN A 138 9.14 -31.33 -10.82
CA ASN A 138 9.25 -30.45 -9.66
C ASN A 138 7.95 -29.75 -9.24
N LYS A 139 6.87 -29.90 -10.02
CA LYS A 139 5.56 -29.26 -9.84
C LYS A 139 5.69 -27.77 -9.47
N PRO A 140 6.39 -26.97 -10.29
CA PRO A 140 6.79 -25.64 -9.88
C PRO A 140 5.59 -24.72 -9.68
N SER A 141 5.79 -23.72 -8.84
CA SER A 141 4.90 -22.57 -8.76
C SER A 141 5.00 -21.72 -10.03
N LEU A 142 3.85 -21.20 -10.45
CA LEU A 142 3.74 -20.31 -11.59
C LEU A 142 3.05 -19.01 -11.15
N THR A 143 3.75 -17.90 -11.31
CA THR A 143 3.16 -16.56 -11.13
C THR A 143 3.05 -15.87 -12.48
N LEU A 144 1.87 -15.39 -12.83
CA LEU A 144 1.60 -14.63 -14.04
C LEU A 144 1.12 -13.22 -13.66
N ASN A 145 1.72 -12.19 -14.25
CA ASN A 145 1.33 -10.79 -14.05
C ASN A 145 1.07 -10.13 -15.40
N ASP A 146 -0.04 -9.42 -15.52
CA ASP A 146 -0.34 -8.54 -16.66
C ASP A 146 -0.32 -9.23 -18.05
N VAL A 147 -0.92 -10.42 -18.14
CA VAL A 147 -0.97 -11.21 -19.38
C VAL A 147 -2.38 -11.65 -19.76
N ILE A 148 -2.63 -11.74 -21.06
CA ILE A 148 -3.81 -12.39 -21.63
C ILE A 148 -3.41 -13.80 -22.07
N LEU A 149 -4.09 -14.83 -21.56
CA LEU A 149 -4.03 -16.20 -22.05
C LEU A 149 -5.22 -16.45 -22.97
N LYS A 150 -4.98 -16.74 -24.25
CA LYS A 150 -6.04 -16.79 -25.25
C LYS A 150 -6.04 -18.08 -26.05
N ASN A 151 -7.21 -18.63 -26.32
CA ASN A 151 -7.39 -19.81 -27.17
C ASN A 151 -6.53 -21.00 -26.71
N GLY A 152 -6.41 -21.25 -25.41
CA GLY A 152 -5.74 -22.46 -24.92
C GLY A 152 -6.61 -23.69 -25.17
N SER A 153 -6.07 -24.80 -25.65
CA SER A 153 -6.85 -26.04 -25.75
C SER A 153 -6.06 -27.32 -25.51
N SER A 154 -6.61 -28.18 -24.65
CA SER A 154 -6.11 -29.55 -24.43
C SER A 154 -6.96 -30.62 -25.13
N LEU A 155 -7.89 -30.24 -26.03
CA LEU A 155 -8.73 -31.21 -26.73
C LEU A 155 -7.94 -32.13 -27.68
N ASN A 156 -6.81 -31.65 -28.19
CA ASN A 156 -5.90 -32.40 -29.04
C ASN A 156 -4.78 -33.12 -28.25
N ASP A 157 -4.75 -33.00 -26.93
CA ASP A 157 -3.77 -33.71 -26.09
C ASP A 157 -4.17 -35.20 -26.00
N SER A 158 -3.25 -36.10 -26.35
CA SER A 158 -3.49 -37.54 -26.31
C SER A 158 -3.44 -38.13 -24.90
N ASN A 159 -2.89 -37.41 -23.92
CA ASN A 159 -2.64 -37.92 -22.57
C ASN A 159 -3.72 -37.48 -21.58
N ASN A 160 -4.12 -36.21 -21.62
CA ASN A 160 -5.18 -35.68 -20.76
C ASN A 160 -5.83 -34.43 -21.35
N ASN A 161 -7.16 -34.41 -21.42
CA ASN A 161 -7.91 -33.29 -21.99
C ASN A 161 -8.35 -32.32 -20.88
N VAL A 162 -7.40 -31.90 -20.03
CA VAL A 162 -7.66 -31.03 -18.88
C VAL A 162 -6.85 -29.74 -18.94
N GLY A 163 -7.37 -28.66 -18.36
CA GLY A 163 -6.67 -27.38 -18.24
C GLY A 163 -6.40 -26.74 -19.60
N GLY A 164 -7.40 -26.12 -20.22
CA GLY A 164 -7.26 -25.60 -21.58
C GLY A 164 -6.18 -24.52 -21.69
N ALA A 165 -6.15 -23.57 -20.75
CA ALA A 165 -5.04 -22.64 -20.63
C ALA A 165 -3.94 -23.19 -19.72
N ILE A 166 -4.29 -23.62 -18.50
CA ILE A 166 -3.32 -24.00 -17.48
C ILE A 166 -3.66 -25.36 -16.85
N TYR A 167 -2.70 -26.28 -16.87
CA TYR A 167 -2.72 -27.50 -16.06
C TYR A 167 -1.67 -27.39 -14.95
N ALA A 168 -2.13 -27.17 -13.72
CA ALA A 168 -1.27 -26.78 -12.61
C ALA A 168 -1.03 -27.93 -11.62
N GLY A 169 0.24 -28.27 -11.39
CA GLY A 169 0.67 -29.19 -10.33
C GLY A 169 1.13 -28.48 -9.05
N GLY A 170 1.70 -27.28 -9.17
CA GLY A 170 2.15 -26.44 -8.06
C GLY A 170 1.20 -25.28 -7.74
N ALA A 171 1.66 -24.35 -6.91
CA ALA A 171 0.93 -23.13 -6.59
C ALA A 171 0.80 -22.21 -7.81
N LEU A 172 -0.41 -21.72 -8.09
CA LEU A 172 -0.70 -20.81 -9.19
C LEU A 172 -1.14 -19.45 -8.66
N THR A 173 -0.43 -18.40 -9.06
CA THR A 173 -0.78 -17.00 -8.75
C THR A 173 -0.99 -16.22 -10.03
N LEU A 174 -2.17 -15.61 -10.18
CA LEU A 174 -2.57 -14.82 -11.34
C LEU A 174 -2.89 -13.39 -10.88
N ASN A 175 -2.14 -12.40 -11.34
CA ASN A 175 -2.37 -10.99 -11.02
C ASN A 175 -2.67 -10.22 -12.31
N ASN A 176 -3.86 -9.65 -12.41
CA ASN A 176 -4.33 -8.93 -13.59
C ASN A 176 -4.18 -9.78 -14.87
N VAL A 177 -4.76 -10.99 -14.83
CA VAL A 177 -4.67 -11.97 -15.92
C VAL A 177 -6.04 -12.22 -16.53
N ASN A 178 -6.12 -12.14 -17.85
CA ASN A 178 -7.31 -12.54 -18.58
C ASN A 178 -7.11 -13.95 -19.14
N ILE A 179 -8.10 -14.84 -18.97
CA ILE A 179 -8.14 -16.13 -19.66
C ILE A 179 -9.38 -16.20 -20.52
N MET A 180 -9.16 -16.27 -21.84
CA MET A 180 -10.20 -16.11 -22.84
C MET A 180 -10.25 -17.29 -23.80
N ASP A 181 -11.47 -17.70 -24.14
CA ASP A 181 -11.74 -18.69 -25.21
C ASP A 181 -10.98 -20.02 -25.05
N SER A 182 -10.66 -20.43 -23.81
CA SER A 182 -9.93 -21.68 -23.58
C SER A 182 -10.86 -22.88 -23.45
N ASN A 183 -10.41 -24.06 -23.90
CA ASN A 183 -11.26 -25.23 -24.08
C ASN A 183 -10.60 -26.55 -23.64
N ALA A 184 -11.27 -27.33 -22.80
CA ALA A 184 -10.85 -28.65 -22.33
C ALA A 184 -12.07 -29.54 -22.01
N LYS A 185 -11.88 -30.83 -21.73
CA LYS A 185 -12.98 -31.65 -21.16
C LYS A 185 -13.24 -31.28 -19.70
N ALA A 186 -12.20 -30.98 -18.94
CA ALA A 186 -12.33 -30.45 -17.59
C ALA A 186 -11.35 -29.31 -17.32
N GLY A 187 -11.80 -28.26 -16.62
CA GLY A 187 -10.98 -27.08 -16.37
C GLY A 187 -10.67 -26.31 -17.67
N GLY A 188 -11.70 -25.71 -18.27
CA GLY A 188 -11.57 -25.03 -19.57
C GLY A 188 -10.49 -23.94 -19.55
N ALA A 189 -10.46 -23.12 -18.49
CA ALA A 189 -9.34 -22.23 -18.22
C ALA A 189 -8.23 -22.96 -17.42
N ILE A 190 -8.56 -23.43 -16.22
CA ILE A 190 -7.59 -23.94 -15.25
C ILE A 190 -8.01 -25.32 -14.76
N TYR A 191 -7.05 -26.23 -14.69
CA TYR A 191 -7.20 -27.50 -13.97
C TYR A 191 -6.12 -27.65 -12.90
N LEU A 192 -6.53 -27.84 -11.65
CA LEU A 192 -5.64 -28.05 -10.51
C LEU A 192 -5.44 -29.55 -10.25
N ASN A 193 -4.20 -29.98 -10.20
CA ASN A 193 -3.82 -31.38 -10.00
C ASN A 193 -2.92 -31.53 -8.78
N ASP A 194 -3.02 -32.68 -8.12
CA ASP A 194 -2.12 -33.06 -7.02
C ASP A 194 -2.31 -32.22 -5.73
N VAL A 195 -1.66 -32.67 -4.64
CA VAL A 195 -1.78 -32.10 -3.28
C VAL A 195 -1.06 -30.77 -3.09
N SER A 196 -0.12 -30.44 -3.98
CA SER A 196 0.65 -29.19 -3.95
C SER A 196 -0.03 -28.02 -4.65
N SER A 197 -1.12 -28.27 -5.39
CA SER A 197 -1.79 -27.22 -6.16
C SER A 197 -2.64 -26.30 -5.29
N SER A 198 -2.47 -25.00 -5.51
CA SER A 198 -3.28 -23.93 -4.92
C SER A 198 -3.52 -22.83 -5.95
N LEU A 199 -4.50 -21.96 -5.70
CA LEU A 199 -4.89 -20.93 -6.66
C LEU A 199 -5.13 -19.59 -5.96
N THR A 200 -4.42 -18.56 -6.41
CA THR A 200 -4.68 -17.17 -6.06
C THR A 200 -4.91 -16.37 -7.34
N ILE A 201 -6.04 -15.67 -7.43
CA ILE A 201 -6.36 -14.79 -8.56
C ILE A 201 -6.71 -13.40 -8.00
N ASN A 202 -5.97 -12.38 -8.44
CA ASN A 202 -6.20 -10.99 -8.11
C ASN A 202 -6.42 -10.21 -9.39
N TYR A 203 -7.66 -9.77 -9.63
CA TYR A 203 -8.07 -9.02 -10.82
C TYR A 203 -7.92 -9.78 -12.14
N GLY A 204 -8.76 -9.40 -13.11
CA GLY A 204 -8.76 -9.96 -14.46
C GLY A 204 -10.11 -10.49 -14.91
N VAL A 205 -10.14 -11.02 -16.12
CA VAL A 205 -11.37 -11.44 -16.81
C VAL A 205 -11.23 -12.88 -17.32
N PHE A 206 -12.14 -13.74 -16.88
CA PHE A 206 -12.30 -15.10 -17.37
C PHE A 206 -13.53 -15.12 -18.25
N GLN A 207 -13.30 -15.24 -19.55
CA GLN A 207 -14.35 -15.06 -20.54
C GLN A 207 -14.41 -16.22 -21.51
N THR A 208 -15.64 -16.66 -21.82
CA THR A 208 -15.94 -17.61 -22.91
C THR A 208 -15.15 -18.92 -22.88
N ASN A 209 -14.64 -19.31 -21.72
CA ASN A 209 -13.96 -20.59 -21.52
C ASN A 209 -14.98 -21.73 -21.47
N LYS A 210 -14.61 -22.91 -21.97
CA LYS A 210 -15.54 -24.04 -22.16
C LYS A 210 -14.94 -25.34 -21.62
N ALA A 211 -15.77 -26.09 -20.91
CA ALA A 211 -15.53 -27.49 -20.61
C ALA A 211 -16.85 -28.20 -20.27
N GLU A 212 -16.84 -29.53 -20.35
CA GLU A 212 -17.94 -30.35 -19.81
C GLU A 212 -18.00 -30.16 -18.29
N LEU A 213 -16.86 -30.23 -17.61
CA LEU A 213 -16.77 -30.09 -16.15
C LEU A 213 -15.83 -28.95 -15.75
N GLY A 214 -16.36 -27.90 -15.14
CA GLY A 214 -15.55 -26.76 -14.72
C GLY A 214 -15.03 -25.96 -15.91
N SER A 215 -15.91 -25.25 -16.61
CA SER A 215 -15.55 -24.41 -17.76
C SER A 215 -14.49 -23.36 -17.44
N VAL A 216 -14.41 -22.92 -16.19
CA VAL A 216 -13.31 -22.09 -15.68
C VAL A 216 -12.35 -22.93 -14.86
N LEU A 217 -12.85 -23.62 -13.83
CA LEU A 217 -12.00 -24.32 -12.86
C LEU A 217 -12.45 -25.77 -12.66
N GLY A 218 -11.56 -26.70 -12.98
CA GLY A 218 -11.65 -28.13 -12.64
C GLY A 218 -10.51 -28.55 -11.72
N MET A 219 -10.66 -29.68 -11.02
CA MET A 219 -9.62 -30.16 -10.12
C MET A 219 -9.74 -31.64 -9.76
N THR A 220 -8.64 -32.27 -9.33
CA THR A 220 -8.68 -33.63 -8.74
C THR A 220 -9.35 -33.62 -7.37
N CYS A 221 -10.12 -34.65 -7.04
CA CYS A 221 -10.88 -34.65 -5.77
C CYS A 221 -10.22 -35.45 -4.65
N ALA A 222 -9.37 -36.41 -5.03
CA ALA A 222 -8.65 -37.25 -4.10
C ALA A 222 -7.28 -37.58 -4.69
N ASP A 223 -6.26 -37.47 -3.86
CA ASP A 223 -4.86 -37.78 -4.18
C ASP A 223 -4.31 -38.60 -3.01
N ASN A 224 -3.51 -39.62 -3.30
CA ASN A 224 -2.95 -40.53 -2.28
C ASN A 224 -4.00 -41.14 -1.33
N LEU A 225 -5.18 -41.49 -1.85
CA LEU A 225 -6.33 -42.06 -1.11
C LEU A 225 -6.98 -41.12 -0.08
N GLU A 226 -6.59 -39.84 -0.04
CA GLU A 226 -7.19 -38.82 0.83
C GLU A 226 -7.89 -37.73 0.02
N PHE A 227 -8.78 -36.95 0.66
CA PHE A 227 -9.33 -35.76 0.05
C PHE A 227 -8.24 -34.72 -0.20
N THR A 228 -8.13 -34.25 -1.45
CA THR A 228 -7.15 -33.24 -1.80
C THR A 228 -7.50 -31.91 -1.12
N LYS A 229 -6.60 -31.41 -0.29
CA LYS A 229 -6.74 -30.11 0.39
C LYS A 229 -6.29 -29.01 -0.56
N ARG A 230 -7.11 -27.98 -0.75
CA ARG A 230 -6.75 -26.83 -1.60
C ARG A 230 -7.15 -25.50 -1.00
N ASN A 231 -6.27 -24.52 -1.11
CA ASN A 231 -6.58 -23.12 -0.82
C ASN A 231 -6.81 -22.39 -2.14
N ILE A 232 -7.96 -21.75 -2.25
CA ILE A 232 -8.40 -21.03 -3.46
C ILE A 232 -8.89 -19.65 -3.04
N ALA A 233 -8.21 -18.60 -3.50
CA ALA A 233 -8.56 -17.20 -3.23
C ALA A 233 -8.74 -16.46 -4.55
N VAL A 234 -9.90 -15.81 -4.71
CA VAL A 234 -10.27 -15.09 -5.94
C VAL A 234 -10.81 -13.71 -5.55
N SER A 235 -10.14 -12.66 -6.00
CA SER A 235 -10.47 -11.28 -5.62
C SER A 235 -10.53 -10.36 -6.82
N GLY A 236 -11.62 -9.59 -6.94
CA GLY A 236 -11.75 -8.56 -7.95
C GLY A 236 -11.86 -9.06 -9.40
N VAL A 237 -12.35 -10.28 -9.62
CA VAL A 237 -12.37 -10.95 -10.94
C VAL A 237 -13.75 -10.86 -11.59
N THR A 238 -13.78 -10.82 -12.93
CA THR A 238 -15.01 -11.03 -13.71
C THR A 238 -15.03 -12.42 -14.34
N PHE A 239 -16.09 -13.18 -14.10
CA PHE A 239 -16.41 -14.42 -14.83
C PHE A 239 -17.61 -14.17 -15.72
N ILE A 240 -17.41 -14.11 -17.04
CA ILE A 240 -18.45 -13.74 -17.99
C ILE A 240 -18.55 -14.68 -19.19
N GLY A 241 -19.76 -15.14 -19.50
CA GLY A 241 -20.00 -15.93 -20.71
C GLY A 241 -19.30 -17.29 -20.75
N ASN A 242 -18.85 -17.83 -19.61
CA ASN A 242 -18.19 -19.13 -19.57
C ASN A 242 -19.20 -20.28 -19.63
N GLY A 243 -18.78 -21.39 -20.23
CA GLY A 243 -19.57 -22.60 -20.39
C GLY A 243 -20.49 -22.59 -21.60
N ALA A 244 -21.28 -23.66 -21.71
CA ALA A 244 -22.22 -23.92 -22.79
C ALA A 244 -23.43 -24.68 -22.25
N ALA A 245 -24.46 -24.87 -23.08
CA ALA A 245 -25.71 -25.52 -22.69
C ALA A 245 -25.53 -27.00 -22.25
N ASP A 246 -24.44 -27.63 -22.65
CA ASP A 246 -24.03 -28.98 -22.27
C ASP A 246 -23.01 -29.02 -21.13
N SER A 247 -22.47 -27.87 -20.70
CA SER A 247 -21.60 -27.81 -19.53
C SER A 247 -22.33 -28.23 -18.27
N LEU A 248 -21.68 -29.07 -17.47
CA LEU A 248 -22.16 -29.49 -16.16
C LEU A 248 -21.76 -28.50 -15.07
N SER A 249 -20.62 -27.83 -15.21
CA SER A 249 -20.26 -26.74 -14.30
C SER A 249 -19.30 -25.69 -14.85
N MET A 250 -19.28 -24.51 -14.22
CA MET A 250 -18.26 -23.48 -14.45
C MET A 250 -17.11 -23.58 -13.44
N LEU A 251 -17.42 -23.61 -12.15
CA LEU A 251 -16.49 -23.84 -11.04
C LEU A 251 -16.81 -25.18 -10.40
N ASN A 252 -15.90 -26.15 -10.52
CA ASN A 252 -16.12 -27.52 -10.06
C ASN A 252 -15.28 -27.86 -8.83
N PHE A 253 -15.81 -27.58 -7.63
CA PHE A 253 -15.12 -27.88 -6.38
C PHE A 253 -15.39 -29.32 -5.90
N CYS A 254 -14.32 -29.99 -5.50
CA CYS A 254 -14.34 -31.30 -4.86
C CYS A 254 -13.08 -31.51 -3.99
N GLY A 255 -13.02 -32.63 -3.26
CA GLY A 255 -11.99 -32.88 -2.26
C GLY A 255 -12.27 -32.15 -0.95
N GLN A 256 -11.26 -31.44 -0.43
CA GLN A 256 -11.37 -30.59 0.75
C GLN A 256 -10.91 -29.16 0.43
N PRO A 257 -11.68 -28.40 -0.38
CA PRO A 257 -11.32 -27.05 -0.74
C PRO A 257 -11.67 -26.05 0.36
N ALA A 258 -10.80 -25.05 0.55
CA ALA A 258 -11.01 -23.83 1.30
C ALA A 258 -11.02 -22.66 0.32
N VAL A 259 -12.20 -22.12 0.04
CA VAL A 259 -12.46 -21.23 -1.08
C VAL A 259 -12.92 -19.86 -0.58
N THR A 260 -12.34 -18.78 -1.08
CA THR A 260 -12.79 -17.41 -0.83
C THR A 260 -12.91 -16.63 -2.12
N PHE A 261 -14.09 -16.04 -2.36
CA PHE A 261 -14.38 -15.13 -3.45
C PHE A 261 -14.75 -13.78 -2.87
N THR A 262 -13.96 -12.76 -3.18
CA THR A 262 -14.13 -11.39 -2.68
C THR A 262 -14.32 -10.41 -3.82
N ALA A 263 -15.37 -9.59 -3.79
CA ALA A 263 -15.55 -8.49 -4.74
C ALA A 263 -15.55 -8.91 -6.23
N ASN A 264 -16.15 -10.05 -6.57
CA ASN A 264 -16.18 -10.56 -7.96
C ASN A 264 -17.53 -10.33 -8.64
N THR A 265 -17.51 -10.18 -9.96
CA THR A 265 -18.71 -10.27 -10.81
C THR A 265 -18.77 -11.63 -11.50
N ILE A 266 -19.86 -12.38 -11.32
CA ILE A 266 -20.13 -13.67 -11.97
C ILE A 266 -21.43 -13.52 -12.75
N THR A 267 -21.35 -13.41 -14.08
CA THR A 267 -22.51 -13.07 -14.90
C THR A 267 -22.53 -13.71 -16.27
N ASP A 268 -23.72 -13.89 -16.84
CA ASP A 268 -23.94 -14.44 -18.19
C ASP A 268 -23.25 -15.80 -18.42
N ASN A 269 -22.90 -16.54 -17.37
CA ASN A 269 -22.31 -17.87 -17.51
C ASN A 269 -23.41 -18.90 -17.77
N ILE A 270 -23.07 -19.94 -18.53
CA ILE A 270 -24.03 -20.91 -19.04
C ILE A 270 -23.62 -22.32 -18.59
N ALA A 271 -24.59 -23.05 -18.08
CA ALA A 271 -24.51 -24.49 -17.88
C ALA A 271 -25.86 -25.11 -18.24
N SER A 272 -25.93 -26.44 -18.26
CA SER A 272 -27.17 -27.16 -18.53
C SER A 272 -28.31 -26.71 -17.60
N VAL A 273 -29.45 -26.33 -18.19
CA VAL A 273 -30.64 -25.87 -17.45
C VAL A 273 -31.37 -26.99 -16.70
N SER A 274 -31.05 -28.26 -17.00
CA SER A 274 -31.65 -29.42 -16.33
C SER A 274 -30.77 -30.02 -15.22
N GLN A 275 -29.45 -29.84 -15.29
CA GLN A 275 -28.51 -30.53 -14.39
C GLN A 275 -27.17 -29.82 -14.16
N GLY A 276 -26.95 -28.66 -14.78
CA GLY A 276 -25.72 -27.89 -14.73
C GLY A 276 -25.68 -26.91 -13.55
N ARG A 277 -24.48 -26.55 -13.11
CA ARG A 277 -24.29 -25.59 -12.02
C ARG A 277 -23.16 -24.61 -12.24
N ILE A 278 -23.37 -23.33 -11.95
CA ILE A 278 -22.29 -22.35 -12.10
C ILE A 278 -21.20 -22.59 -11.03
N ILE A 279 -21.63 -22.71 -9.77
CA ILE A 279 -20.77 -22.99 -8.61
C ILE A 279 -21.20 -24.32 -8.02
N GLN A 280 -20.37 -25.36 -8.21
CA GLN A 280 -20.56 -26.67 -7.60
C GLN A 280 -19.87 -26.74 -6.23
N PHE A 281 -20.64 -26.83 -5.14
CA PHE A 281 -20.09 -26.93 -3.78
C PHE A 281 -20.91 -27.92 -2.91
N SER A 282 -21.06 -29.15 -3.38
CA SER A 282 -21.83 -30.18 -2.69
C SER A 282 -21.25 -31.59 -2.91
N GLN A 283 -21.58 -32.52 -2.01
CA GLN A 283 -21.30 -33.94 -2.21
C GLN A 283 -22.28 -34.60 -3.20
N LEU A 284 -23.54 -34.14 -3.23
CA LEU A 284 -24.57 -34.68 -4.12
C LEU A 284 -24.79 -33.74 -5.31
N THR A 285 -24.77 -34.30 -6.51
CA THR A 285 -25.07 -33.62 -7.77
C THR A 285 -26.14 -34.39 -8.54
N PRO A 286 -26.73 -33.79 -9.58
CA PRO A 286 -27.59 -34.55 -10.50
C PRO A 286 -26.88 -35.74 -11.17
N GLN A 287 -25.54 -35.74 -11.26
CA GLN A 287 -24.74 -36.84 -11.81
C GLN A 287 -24.33 -37.88 -10.76
N GLY A 288 -24.73 -37.70 -9.50
CA GLY A 288 -24.43 -38.60 -8.39
C GLY A 288 -23.46 -38.00 -7.37
N LYS A 289 -22.80 -38.89 -6.63
CA LYS A 289 -21.89 -38.51 -5.53
C LYS A 289 -20.53 -38.06 -6.04
N VAL A 290 -20.05 -36.95 -5.51
CA VAL A 290 -18.71 -36.40 -5.71
C VAL A 290 -17.90 -36.57 -4.43
N ASN A 291 -16.60 -36.86 -4.54
CA ASN A 291 -15.69 -36.88 -3.40
C ASN A 291 -15.60 -35.47 -2.82
N PHE A 292 -16.24 -35.24 -1.67
CA PHE A 292 -16.36 -33.94 -1.04
C PHE A 292 -16.31 -34.07 0.48
N SER A 293 -15.42 -33.32 1.12
CA SER A 293 -15.13 -33.40 2.56
C SER A 293 -16.11 -32.56 3.38
N ASN A 294 -16.40 -33.02 4.60
CA ASN A 294 -17.24 -32.30 5.59
C ASN A 294 -16.59 -31.02 6.14
N ILE A 295 -15.28 -30.87 5.99
CA ILE A 295 -14.51 -29.72 6.48
C ILE A 295 -14.12 -28.74 5.37
N SER A 296 -14.75 -28.88 4.19
CA SER A 296 -14.61 -27.91 3.10
C SER A 296 -15.24 -26.56 3.49
N SER A 297 -14.72 -25.45 2.97
CA SER A 297 -15.28 -24.12 3.20
C SER A 297 -15.41 -23.29 1.93
N LEU A 298 -16.48 -22.51 1.86
CA LEU A 298 -16.73 -21.51 0.82
C LEU A 298 -17.10 -20.19 1.50
N SER A 299 -16.40 -19.12 1.15
CA SER A 299 -16.73 -17.76 1.55
C SER A 299 -16.99 -16.92 0.31
N LEU A 300 -18.19 -16.40 0.18
CA LEU A 300 -18.57 -15.41 -0.82
C LEU A 300 -18.76 -14.08 -0.09
N ILE A 301 -17.88 -13.12 -0.35
CA ILE A 301 -17.87 -11.81 0.30
C ILE A 301 -17.99 -10.72 -0.77
N SER A 302 -19.04 -9.91 -0.70
CA SER A 302 -19.22 -8.77 -1.60
C SER A 302 -19.22 -9.16 -3.09
N ASN A 303 -19.86 -10.25 -3.52
CA ASN A 303 -19.90 -10.62 -4.95
C ASN A 303 -21.21 -10.19 -5.61
N THR A 304 -21.17 -9.91 -6.91
CA THR A 304 -22.36 -9.74 -7.76
C THR A 304 -22.52 -10.96 -8.66
N ILE A 305 -23.53 -11.79 -8.40
CA ILE A 305 -23.77 -13.07 -9.07
C ILE A 305 -25.18 -13.05 -9.70
N VAL A 306 -25.26 -12.62 -10.95
CA VAL A 306 -26.52 -12.29 -11.65
C VAL A 306 -26.49 -12.70 -13.13
N ASN A 307 -27.65 -12.86 -13.75
CA ASN A 307 -27.81 -13.19 -15.18
C ASN A 307 -27.16 -14.52 -15.63
N ASN A 308 -26.82 -15.42 -14.71
CA ASN A 308 -26.34 -16.74 -15.10
C ASN A 308 -27.50 -17.65 -15.52
N ASN A 309 -27.24 -18.60 -16.41
CA ASN A 309 -28.23 -19.55 -16.92
C ASN A 309 -27.79 -20.99 -16.67
N ALA A 310 -28.39 -21.64 -15.68
CA ALA A 310 -28.10 -23.02 -15.28
C ALA A 310 -29.25 -23.58 -14.46
N TRP A 311 -29.27 -24.90 -14.21
CA TRP A 311 -30.21 -25.49 -13.25
C TRP A 311 -30.02 -24.94 -11.82
N ALA A 312 -28.78 -24.71 -11.40
CA ALA A 312 -28.45 -24.02 -10.15
C ALA A 312 -27.25 -23.06 -10.34
N THR A 313 -27.33 -21.85 -9.80
CA THR A 313 -26.17 -20.95 -9.79
C THR A 313 -25.20 -21.37 -8.70
N LEU A 314 -25.66 -21.47 -7.45
CA LEU A 314 -24.92 -22.12 -6.36
C LEU A 314 -25.60 -23.45 -6.00
N LEU A 315 -24.94 -24.58 -6.24
CA LEU A 315 -25.34 -25.87 -5.68
C LEU A 315 -24.58 -26.12 -4.38
N TYR A 316 -25.30 -26.29 -3.28
CA TYR A 316 -24.70 -26.54 -1.98
C TYR A 316 -25.40 -27.69 -1.23
N GLY A 317 -24.69 -28.32 -0.29
CA GLY A 317 -25.24 -29.37 0.57
C GLY A 317 -24.94 -29.14 2.05
N TYR A 318 -25.31 -30.08 2.92
CA TYR A 318 -25.03 -29.98 4.36
C TYR A 318 -23.53 -30.02 4.70
N ASN A 319 -22.70 -30.62 3.85
CA ASN A 319 -21.26 -30.74 4.06
C ASN A 319 -20.58 -29.35 4.00
N GLY A 320 -19.59 -29.13 4.87
CA GLY A 320 -18.78 -27.92 4.87
C GLY A 320 -19.52 -26.66 5.33
N ILE A 321 -18.76 -25.57 5.49
CA ILE A 321 -19.27 -24.26 5.87
C ILE A 321 -19.34 -23.35 4.64
N LYS A 322 -20.47 -22.67 4.46
CA LYS A 322 -20.69 -21.68 3.40
C LYS A 322 -21.02 -20.34 4.04
N VAL A 323 -20.14 -19.36 3.93
CA VAL A 323 -20.37 -17.99 4.42
C VAL A 323 -20.73 -17.12 3.24
N LEU A 324 -21.92 -16.52 3.27
CA LEU A 324 -22.37 -15.55 2.28
C LEU A 324 -22.53 -14.21 2.99
N SER A 325 -21.67 -13.25 2.68
CA SER A 325 -21.72 -11.89 3.22
C SER A 325 -21.76 -10.85 2.11
N ASN A 326 -22.69 -9.90 2.17
CA ASN A 326 -22.74 -8.73 1.26
C ASN A 326 -22.84 -9.09 -0.24
N ASN A 327 -23.36 -10.27 -0.60
CA ASN A 327 -23.48 -10.66 -2.00
C ASN A 327 -24.83 -10.26 -2.59
N ILE A 328 -24.86 -10.01 -3.89
CA ILE A 328 -26.06 -10.12 -4.70
C ILE A 328 -26.04 -11.51 -5.33
N LEU A 329 -26.98 -12.37 -4.97
CA LEU A 329 -27.16 -13.70 -5.56
C LEU A 329 -28.64 -13.90 -5.88
N ALA A 330 -29.02 -13.34 -7.02
CA ALA A 330 -30.37 -13.24 -7.55
C ALA A 330 -30.31 -12.96 -9.05
N TYR A 331 -31.46 -12.91 -9.72
CA TYR A 331 -31.62 -12.62 -11.15
C TYR A 331 -30.88 -13.60 -12.07
N ASN A 332 -30.78 -14.87 -11.68
CA ASN A 332 -30.16 -15.95 -12.44
C ASN A 332 -31.20 -16.80 -13.19
N ASN A 333 -31.88 -16.15 -14.16
CA ASN A 333 -32.75 -16.73 -15.19
C ASN A 333 -33.68 -17.88 -14.70
N ASP A 334 -33.88 -18.92 -15.51
CA ASP A 334 -34.87 -20.00 -15.29
C ASP A 334 -34.45 -21.02 -14.21
N GLY A 335 -33.22 -20.91 -13.70
CA GLY A 335 -32.64 -21.78 -12.68
C GLY A 335 -33.04 -21.44 -11.25
N LYS A 336 -32.25 -21.93 -10.29
CA LYS A 336 -32.26 -21.44 -8.91
C LYS A 336 -30.99 -20.65 -8.65
N SER A 337 -31.06 -19.51 -7.95
CA SER A 337 -29.85 -18.79 -7.52
C SER A 337 -29.05 -19.60 -6.50
N CYS A 338 -29.74 -20.27 -5.59
CA CYS A 338 -29.15 -21.24 -4.67
C CYS A 338 -30.04 -22.47 -4.64
N ARG A 339 -29.43 -23.65 -4.67
CA ARG A 339 -30.16 -24.90 -4.61
C ARG A 339 -29.56 -25.83 -3.56
N TYR A 340 -30.40 -26.39 -2.72
CA TYR A 340 -29.99 -27.37 -1.72
C TYR A 340 -29.97 -28.78 -2.33
N ALA A 341 -28.83 -29.46 -2.23
CA ALA A 341 -28.60 -30.74 -2.89
C ALA A 341 -29.18 -31.95 -2.14
N ASN A 342 -29.47 -31.82 -0.84
CA ASN A 342 -29.83 -32.97 0.01
C ASN A 342 -31.34 -33.11 0.25
N GLY A 343 -32.18 -32.57 -0.63
CA GLY A 343 -33.64 -32.72 -0.58
C GLY A 343 -34.36 -31.42 -0.26
N ASP A 344 -35.36 -31.48 0.62
CA ASP A 344 -36.23 -30.35 0.95
C ASP A 344 -35.58 -29.43 2.00
N VAL A 345 -35.16 -28.23 1.59
CA VAL A 345 -34.45 -27.27 2.44
C VAL A 345 -35.30 -26.73 3.59
N SER A 346 -36.64 -26.73 3.45
CA SER A 346 -37.56 -26.22 4.49
C SER A 346 -37.51 -27.04 5.78
N LYS A 347 -37.03 -28.29 5.70
CA LYS A 347 -36.94 -29.22 6.83
C LYS A 347 -35.55 -29.26 7.48
N VAL A 348 -34.64 -28.40 7.05
CA VAL A 348 -33.23 -28.42 7.48
C VAL A 348 -33.04 -27.45 8.65
N VAL A 349 -32.44 -27.94 9.74
CA VAL A 349 -32.08 -27.18 10.96
C VAL A 349 -30.55 -26.97 11.06
N GLY A 350 -29.84 -27.22 9.97
CA GLY A 350 -28.38 -27.10 9.93
C GLY A 350 -27.85 -27.34 8.53
N SER A 351 -27.91 -26.31 7.69
CA SER A 351 -27.45 -26.39 6.29
C SER A 351 -25.94 -26.12 6.13
N GLY A 352 -25.26 -25.71 7.20
CA GLY A 352 -23.87 -25.26 7.18
C GLY A 352 -23.70 -23.92 6.43
N VAL A 353 -24.77 -23.15 6.26
CA VAL A 353 -24.76 -21.81 5.65
C VAL A 353 -24.82 -20.74 6.74
N VAL A 354 -24.06 -19.66 6.56
CA VAL A 354 -24.11 -18.44 7.36
C VAL A 354 -24.41 -17.28 6.42
N LEU A 355 -25.45 -16.49 6.74
CA LEU A 355 -25.88 -15.32 5.97
C LEU A 355 -25.58 -14.04 6.73
N THR A 356 -25.16 -12.99 6.03
CA THR A 356 -24.93 -11.65 6.58
C THR A 356 -25.12 -10.60 5.47
N TYR A 357 -26.17 -9.77 5.53
CA TYR A 357 -26.42 -8.64 4.63
C TYR A 357 -26.36 -8.99 3.12
N ASN A 358 -27.02 -10.08 2.67
CA ASN A 358 -27.08 -10.43 1.25
C ASN A 358 -28.33 -9.86 0.56
N ALA A 359 -28.32 -9.74 -0.75
CA ALA A 359 -29.51 -9.54 -1.58
C ALA A 359 -29.87 -10.85 -2.28
N LEU A 360 -30.96 -11.49 -1.84
CA LEU A 360 -31.40 -12.82 -2.30
C LEU A 360 -32.86 -12.79 -2.73
N LYS A 361 -33.23 -13.64 -3.69
CA LYS A 361 -34.63 -13.89 -4.03
C LYS A 361 -35.16 -15.07 -3.20
N LEU A 362 -36.00 -14.80 -2.20
CA LEU A 362 -36.48 -15.85 -1.28
C LEU A 362 -37.80 -16.50 -1.71
N THR A 363 -38.59 -15.83 -2.55
CA THR A 363 -39.89 -16.35 -3.02
C THR A 363 -39.73 -17.61 -3.85
N ALA A 364 -40.60 -18.60 -3.60
CA ALA A 364 -40.60 -19.86 -4.33
C ALA A 364 -40.81 -19.67 -5.84
N GLY A 365 -40.01 -20.37 -6.65
CA GLY A 365 -40.09 -20.36 -8.11
C GLY A 365 -38.73 -20.25 -8.80
N ASN A 366 -38.72 -19.76 -10.03
CA ASN A 366 -37.47 -19.48 -10.76
C ASN A 366 -36.66 -18.42 -10.02
N ASP A 367 -35.34 -18.58 -10.09
CA ASP A 367 -34.31 -17.74 -9.49
C ASP A 367 -34.31 -17.73 -7.94
N GLN A 368 -35.15 -18.55 -7.29
CA GLN A 368 -35.13 -18.66 -5.83
C GLN A 368 -33.74 -19.07 -5.31
N CYS A 369 -33.29 -18.43 -4.25
CA CYS A 369 -32.21 -18.91 -3.40
C CYS A 369 -32.81 -19.75 -2.27
N GLU A 370 -32.75 -21.07 -2.43
CA GLU A 370 -33.15 -22.03 -1.39
C GLU A 370 -32.19 -21.88 -0.20
N VAL A 371 -32.72 -21.54 0.97
CA VAL A 371 -32.01 -21.46 2.26
C VAL A 371 -32.91 -22.05 3.35
N ALA A 372 -32.31 -22.55 4.43
CA ALA A 372 -33.07 -23.07 5.57
C ALA A 372 -33.85 -21.94 6.26
N GLU A 373 -35.10 -22.19 6.64
CA GLU A 373 -36.00 -21.16 7.21
C GLU A 373 -35.41 -20.50 8.47
N GLU A 374 -34.70 -21.28 9.29
CA GLU A 374 -34.04 -20.80 10.51
C GLU A 374 -33.01 -19.68 10.26
N LEU A 375 -32.38 -19.64 9.08
CA LEU A 375 -31.29 -18.70 8.78
C LEU A 375 -31.79 -17.28 8.57
N THR A 376 -33.04 -17.14 8.13
CA THR A 376 -33.70 -15.86 7.86
C THR A 376 -34.75 -15.52 8.93
N LYS A 377 -34.96 -16.43 9.89
CA LYS A 377 -35.92 -16.26 10.98
C LYS A 377 -35.52 -15.05 11.82
N GLU A 378 -36.51 -14.22 12.17
CA GLU A 378 -36.33 -13.00 12.97
C GLU A 378 -35.45 -11.92 12.31
N GLY A 379 -35.02 -12.09 11.04
CA GLY A 379 -34.28 -11.08 10.28
C GLY A 379 -32.89 -10.74 10.82
N LYS A 380 -32.29 -11.60 11.65
CA LYS A 380 -30.99 -11.38 12.31
C LYS A 380 -29.81 -11.38 11.34
N ASP A 381 -29.96 -11.99 10.18
CA ASP A 381 -28.96 -12.07 9.12
C ASP A 381 -28.96 -10.83 8.22
N HIS A 382 -29.99 -9.98 8.31
CA HIS A 382 -30.15 -8.76 7.50
C HIS A 382 -30.16 -9.00 5.98
N THR A 383 -30.54 -10.19 5.51
CA THR A 383 -30.73 -10.42 4.08
C THR A 383 -31.91 -9.60 3.55
N PHE A 384 -31.66 -8.88 2.46
CA PHE A 384 -32.64 -8.14 1.68
C PHE A 384 -33.32 -9.08 0.68
N ASP A 385 -34.63 -9.28 0.84
CA ASP A 385 -35.42 -10.05 -0.12
C ASP A 385 -35.76 -9.19 -1.35
N VAL A 386 -35.15 -9.53 -2.48
CA VAL A 386 -35.34 -8.83 -3.75
C VAL A 386 -36.44 -9.44 -4.63
N SER A 387 -37.25 -10.38 -4.11
CA SER A 387 -38.24 -11.13 -4.90
C SER A 387 -39.21 -10.28 -5.72
N ASN A 388 -39.58 -9.10 -5.22
CA ASN A 388 -40.54 -8.19 -5.85
C ASN A 388 -39.89 -6.93 -6.42
N ILE A 389 -38.56 -6.96 -6.62
CA ILE A 389 -37.80 -5.82 -7.13
C ILE A 389 -37.21 -6.21 -8.48
N ALA A 390 -37.45 -5.39 -9.51
CA ALA A 390 -36.91 -5.64 -10.84
C ALA A 390 -35.39 -5.43 -10.86
N PHE A 391 -34.67 -6.24 -11.65
CA PHE A 391 -33.22 -6.15 -11.81
C PHE A 391 -32.75 -4.72 -12.11
N THR A 392 -33.40 -4.07 -13.08
CA THR A 392 -33.05 -2.72 -13.56
C THR A 392 -33.37 -1.62 -12.55
N THR A 393 -34.07 -1.92 -11.46
CA THR A 393 -34.32 -0.97 -10.38
C THR A 393 -33.09 -0.87 -9.48
N ILE A 394 -32.42 -1.99 -9.18
CA ILE A 394 -31.36 -2.04 -8.16
C ILE A 394 -29.94 -2.09 -8.74
N LEU A 395 -29.78 -2.51 -9.99
CA LEU A 395 -28.49 -2.60 -10.68
C LEU A 395 -28.56 -1.87 -12.01
N ASN A 396 -27.47 -1.16 -12.33
CA ASN A 396 -27.28 -0.62 -13.67
C ASN A 396 -27.10 -1.75 -14.70
N LYS A 397 -27.14 -1.42 -15.99
CA LYS A 397 -26.63 -2.35 -17.01
C LYS A 397 -25.15 -2.62 -16.74
N ILE A 398 -24.66 -3.77 -17.22
CA ILE A 398 -23.24 -4.09 -17.12
C ILE A 398 -22.43 -2.99 -17.81
N GLU A 399 -21.50 -2.38 -17.09
CA GLU A 399 -20.56 -1.43 -17.68
C GLU A 399 -19.45 -2.22 -18.38
N PRO A 400 -19.08 -1.84 -19.62
CA PRO A 400 -18.01 -2.49 -20.35
C PRO A 400 -16.63 -2.15 -19.73
N PRO A 401 -15.58 -2.94 -20.05
CA PRO A 401 -14.20 -2.63 -19.68
C PRO A 401 -13.79 -1.21 -20.08
N SER A 402 -13.35 -0.42 -19.10
CA SER A 402 -12.81 0.93 -19.30
C SER A 402 -11.90 1.31 -18.14
N GLU A 403 -11.30 2.50 -18.20
CA GLU A 403 -10.46 3.01 -17.10
C GLU A 403 -11.25 3.13 -15.78
N SER A 404 -12.53 3.49 -15.84
CA SER A 404 -13.40 3.61 -14.64
C SER A 404 -13.85 2.28 -14.06
N THR A 405 -13.62 1.17 -14.76
CA THR A 405 -13.94 -0.18 -14.30
C THR A 405 -12.68 -1.02 -14.05
N GLY A 406 -11.49 -0.41 -14.08
CA GLY A 406 -10.23 -1.16 -13.98
C GLY A 406 -10.07 -2.19 -15.11
N PHE A 407 -10.62 -1.89 -16.29
CA PHE A 407 -10.66 -2.76 -17.46
C PHE A 407 -11.39 -4.10 -17.26
N MET A 408 -12.37 -4.14 -16.36
CA MET A 408 -13.21 -5.31 -16.12
C MET A 408 -14.70 -4.99 -16.32
N PRO A 409 -15.51 -5.92 -16.86
CA PRO A 409 -16.97 -5.74 -16.87
C PRO A 409 -17.55 -5.88 -15.46
N MET A 410 -18.47 -4.99 -15.07
CA MET A 410 -19.09 -5.04 -13.74
C MET A 410 -20.44 -4.34 -13.66
N TYR A 411 -21.16 -4.60 -12.59
CA TYR A 411 -22.42 -3.91 -12.26
C TYR A 411 -22.22 -2.95 -11.11
N PHE A 412 -23.00 -1.88 -11.10
CA PHE A 412 -23.06 -0.94 -9.97
C PHE A 412 -24.46 -0.90 -9.37
N PRO A 413 -24.57 -0.93 -8.03
CA PRO A 413 -25.85 -0.72 -7.37
C PRO A 413 -26.40 0.68 -7.65
N ILE A 414 -27.72 0.75 -7.72
CA ILE A 414 -28.48 1.98 -7.85
C ILE A 414 -28.97 2.36 -6.45
N ASN A 415 -28.68 3.60 -6.05
CA ASN A 415 -29.22 4.17 -4.82
C ASN A 415 -30.67 4.63 -5.09
N LEU A 416 -31.64 4.02 -4.43
CA LEU A 416 -33.07 4.35 -4.52
C LEU A 416 -33.49 5.41 -3.50
N GLY A 417 -32.68 5.68 -2.48
CA GLY A 417 -33.01 6.55 -1.37
C GLY A 417 -34.04 5.92 -0.42
N THR A 418 -34.02 4.60 -0.27
CA THR A 418 -35.00 3.83 0.51
C THR A 418 -34.34 2.82 1.44
N ASP A 419 -35.12 2.24 2.36
CA ASP A 419 -34.69 1.14 3.23
C ASP A 419 -34.40 -0.18 2.50
N LYS A 420 -34.65 -0.23 1.19
CA LYS A 420 -34.37 -1.36 0.30
C LYS A 420 -33.13 -1.15 -0.58
N ASP A 421 -32.29 -0.18 -0.22
CA ASP A 421 -31.07 0.12 -0.96
C ASP A 421 -29.99 -0.95 -0.78
N LEU A 422 -29.24 -1.16 -1.85
CA LEU A 422 -27.99 -1.91 -1.83
C LEU A 422 -26.77 -1.01 -1.60
N VAL A 423 -26.99 0.30 -1.48
CA VAL A 423 -25.96 1.33 -1.30
C VAL A 423 -25.99 1.83 0.13
N ASP A 424 -24.83 1.98 0.77
CA ASP A 424 -24.68 2.52 2.13
C ASP A 424 -25.61 1.86 3.17
N ILE A 425 -25.58 0.53 3.31
CA ILE A 425 -26.56 -0.22 4.14
C ILE A 425 -26.38 -0.08 5.66
N GLY A 426 -25.47 0.79 6.13
CA GLY A 426 -25.17 1.00 7.55
C GLY A 426 -24.31 -0.09 8.20
N TYR A 427 -23.78 -1.04 7.42
CA TYR A 427 -22.91 -2.12 7.88
C TYR A 427 -21.45 -1.91 7.45
N MET A 428 -20.49 -2.45 8.21
CA MET A 428 -19.05 -2.20 8.03
C MET A 428 -18.22 -3.46 7.73
N GLY A 429 -18.85 -4.64 7.59
CA GLY A 429 -18.15 -5.92 7.47
C GLY A 429 -17.98 -6.46 6.04
N CYS A 430 -18.13 -5.63 5.01
CA CYS A 430 -17.87 -6.00 3.61
C CYS A 430 -16.36 -6.12 3.31
N SER A 431 -16.03 -6.43 2.05
CA SER A 431 -14.64 -6.47 1.59
C SER A 431 -13.92 -5.12 1.76
N GLY A 432 -12.61 -5.12 2.02
CA GLY A 432 -11.84 -3.87 2.21
C GLY A 432 -11.65 -3.02 0.95
N THR A 433 -11.77 -3.65 -0.23
CA THR A 433 -11.78 -3.01 -1.55
C THR A 433 -12.93 -3.57 -2.38
N ASP A 434 -13.41 -2.78 -3.32
CA ASP A 434 -14.35 -3.22 -4.34
C ASP A 434 -13.63 -3.91 -5.52
N GLN A 435 -14.38 -4.35 -6.53
CA GLN A 435 -13.85 -5.09 -7.67
C GLN A 435 -12.75 -4.33 -8.43
N ARG A 436 -12.81 -3.00 -8.45
CA ARG A 436 -11.86 -2.12 -9.15
C ARG A 436 -10.56 -1.91 -8.35
N GLY A 437 -10.51 -2.41 -7.11
CA GLY A 437 -9.44 -2.12 -6.16
C GLY A 437 -9.63 -0.79 -5.43
N VAL A 438 -10.79 -0.13 -5.58
CA VAL A 438 -11.12 1.08 -4.83
C VAL A 438 -11.39 0.66 -3.39
N LYS A 439 -10.74 1.32 -2.43
CA LYS A 439 -10.96 1.04 -1.01
C LYS A 439 -12.40 1.38 -0.64
N ARG A 440 -13.10 0.43 -0.02
CA ARG A 440 -14.37 0.69 0.64
C ARG A 440 -14.05 1.41 1.93
N VAL A 441 -14.25 2.72 1.93
CA VAL A 441 -13.89 3.55 3.07
C VAL A 441 -15.13 3.82 3.89
N ILE A 442 -15.04 3.38 5.14
CA ILE A 442 -15.97 3.74 6.20
C ILE A 442 -15.49 5.07 6.76
N ALA A 443 -16.22 6.13 6.46
CA ALA A 443 -15.95 7.47 6.96
C ALA A 443 -16.91 7.78 8.11
N GLU A 444 -16.39 8.22 9.25
CA GLU A 444 -17.23 8.66 10.36
C GLU A 444 -17.68 10.11 10.16
N ASN A 445 -18.92 10.39 10.60
CA ASN A 445 -19.66 11.62 10.35
C ASN A 445 -18.83 12.91 10.23
N SER A 446 -18.93 13.44 9.02
CA SER A 446 -18.92 14.84 8.63
C SER A 446 -19.87 15.68 9.51
N ASN A 447 -19.51 16.94 9.77
CA ASN A 447 -20.19 17.81 10.74
C ASN A 447 -21.41 18.56 10.14
N GLY A 448 -21.76 18.32 8.88
CA GLY A 448 -22.90 18.98 8.24
C GLY A 448 -24.25 18.36 8.62
N PRO A 449 -25.34 19.15 8.62
CA PRO A 449 -26.66 18.72 9.10
C PRO A 449 -27.31 17.60 8.26
N ASN A 450 -26.83 17.37 7.03
CA ASN A 450 -27.36 16.37 6.10
C ASN A 450 -26.29 15.33 5.66
N ASP A 451 -25.10 15.38 6.26
CA ASP A 451 -24.02 14.49 5.86
C ASP A 451 -24.22 13.10 6.51
N VAL A 452 -24.13 12.05 5.69
CA VAL A 452 -24.29 10.65 6.12
C VAL A 452 -22.94 9.93 5.97
N ALA A 453 -22.60 9.06 6.91
CA ALA A 453 -21.40 8.22 6.84
C ALA A 453 -21.48 7.24 5.67
N ASN A 454 -20.38 7.05 4.94
CA ASN A 454 -20.29 5.97 3.97
C ASN A 454 -20.18 4.62 4.69
N SER A 455 -20.91 3.64 4.20
CA SER A 455 -20.93 2.27 4.71
C SER A 455 -20.99 1.30 3.55
N CYS A 456 -20.90 0.00 3.82
CA CYS A 456 -20.79 -1.00 2.78
C CYS A 456 -21.97 -1.02 1.80
N ASP A 457 -21.66 -1.09 0.51
CA ASP A 457 -22.60 -1.53 -0.51
C ASP A 457 -22.70 -3.07 -0.56
N ILE A 458 -23.85 -3.60 -0.97
CA ILE A 458 -24.03 -5.02 -1.31
C ILE A 458 -23.66 -5.24 -2.77
N GLY A 459 -22.81 -6.23 -3.03
CA GLY A 459 -22.28 -6.56 -4.35
C GLY A 459 -20.80 -6.24 -4.49
N SER A 460 -20.28 -6.38 -5.71
CA SER A 460 -18.85 -6.31 -6.06
C SER A 460 -18.26 -4.91 -6.10
N THR A 461 -19.08 -3.90 -6.37
CA THR A 461 -18.67 -2.50 -6.50
C THR A 461 -19.12 -1.66 -5.30
N GLU A 462 -18.46 -0.52 -5.13
CA GLU A 462 -18.82 0.52 -4.17
C GLU A 462 -19.10 1.83 -4.92
N VAL A 463 -20.22 2.49 -4.63
CA VAL A 463 -20.56 3.81 -5.15
C VAL A 463 -19.98 4.87 -4.22
N LEU A 464 -18.99 5.62 -4.70
CA LEU A 464 -18.32 6.62 -3.87
C LEU A 464 -19.17 7.87 -3.70
N ARG A 465 -19.50 8.18 -2.45
CA ARG A 465 -20.06 9.48 -2.06
C ARG A 465 -18.97 10.36 -1.44
N LEU A 466 -18.99 11.65 -1.80
CA LEU A 466 -18.12 12.65 -1.19
C LEU A 466 -18.29 12.63 0.32
N THR A 467 -17.19 12.42 1.05
CA THR A 467 -17.21 12.48 2.51
C THR A 467 -15.95 13.13 3.02
N ALA A 468 -16.13 14.24 3.73
CA ALA A 468 -15.09 14.92 4.48
C ALA A 468 -14.98 14.28 5.88
N ASN A 469 -13.75 13.94 6.28
CA ASN A 469 -13.42 13.37 7.57
C ASN A 469 -12.77 14.42 8.47
N ASN A 470 -12.90 14.25 9.79
CA ASN A 470 -12.16 15.08 10.73
C ASN A 470 -10.65 14.84 10.56
N LEU A 471 -9.89 15.93 10.43
CA LEU A 471 -8.44 15.91 10.26
C LEU A 471 -7.78 16.42 11.53
N SER A 472 -6.83 15.67 12.10
CA SER A 472 -6.05 16.11 13.25
C SER A 472 -4.61 16.37 12.85
N ALA A 473 -4.06 17.52 13.25
CA ALA A 473 -2.69 17.90 12.96
C ALA A 473 -2.10 18.78 14.07
N SER A 474 -0.78 18.72 14.24
CA SER A 474 -0.02 19.64 15.07
C SER A 474 1.01 20.36 14.21
N ASN A 475 1.45 21.54 14.66
CA ASN A 475 2.52 22.24 13.95
C ASN A 475 3.82 21.43 14.04
N THR A 476 4.62 21.50 12.98
CA THR A 476 5.92 20.85 12.87
C THR A 476 6.97 21.87 12.49
N SER A 477 8.25 21.56 12.72
CA SER A 477 9.35 22.43 12.29
C SER A 477 9.29 22.72 10.79
N VAL A 478 9.14 24.00 10.43
CA VAL A 478 9.09 24.43 9.02
C VAL A 478 10.44 24.22 8.33
N VAL A 479 11.55 24.35 9.06
CA VAL A 479 12.91 24.10 8.55
C VAL A 479 13.06 22.63 8.13
N VAL A 480 12.60 21.70 8.98
CA VAL A 480 12.65 20.27 8.67
C VAL A 480 11.75 19.94 7.47
N ALA A 481 10.54 20.52 7.40
CA ALA A 481 9.63 20.32 6.28
C ALA A 481 10.25 20.82 4.96
N LEU A 482 10.79 22.03 4.93
CA LEU A 482 11.43 22.62 3.76
C LEU A 482 12.65 21.83 3.30
N ASN A 483 13.49 21.36 4.23
CA ASN A 483 14.64 20.51 3.90
C ASN A 483 14.18 19.17 3.31
N SER A 484 13.11 18.57 3.85
CA SER A 484 12.52 17.35 3.29
C SER A 484 12.02 17.57 1.87
N TYR A 485 11.30 18.66 1.60
CA TYR A 485 10.83 18.99 0.25
C TYR A 485 11.99 19.24 -0.72
N GLN A 486 13.04 19.94 -0.29
CA GLN A 486 14.22 20.19 -1.11
C GLN A 486 14.94 18.89 -1.47
N ASN A 487 15.15 17.99 -0.51
CA ASN A 487 15.78 16.69 -0.77
C ASN A 487 14.99 15.86 -1.79
N ILE A 488 13.65 15.88 -1.71
CA ILE A 488 12.79 15.18 -2.66
C ILE A 488 12.86 15.83 -4.05
N LEU A 489 12.80 17.16 -4.13
CA LEU A 489 12.95 17.92 -5.37
C LEU A 489 14.29 17.61 -6.06
N ASP A 490 15.39 17.63 -5.30
CA ASP A 490 16.73 17.37 -5.81
C ASP A 490 16.85 15.94 -6.37
N ASN A 491 16.23 14.97 -5.72
CA ASN A 491 16.18 13.59 -6.21
C ASN A 491 15.45 13.48 -7.54
N TYR A 492 14.26 14.09 -7.68
CA TYR A 492 13.54 14.09 -8.95
C TYR A 492 14.30 14.82 -10.05
N ASN A 493 14.94 15.96 -9.75
CA ASN A 493 15.75 16.68 -10.72
C ASN A 493 16.97 15.88 -11.18
N LYS A 494 17.61 15.12 -10.28
CA LYS A 494 18.68 14.18 -10.64
C LYS A 494 18.17 13.10 -11.60
N LEU A 495 17.03 12.47 -11.29
CA LEU A 495 16.44 11.44 -12.16
C LEU A 495 16.05 11.98 -13.54
N ILE A 496 15.54 13.21 -13.62
CA ILE A 496 15.22 13.87 -14.89
C ILE A 496 16.48 14.13 -15.72
N ALA A 497 17.59 14.45 -15.07
CA ALA A 497 18.86 14.75 -15.74
C ALA A 497 19.67 13.51 -16.10
N ASP A 498 19.39 12.35 -15.50
CA ASP A 498 20.10 11.09 -15.75
C ASP A 498 19.70 10.48 -17.11
N PRO A 499 20.64 10.32 -18.06
CA PRO A 499 20.37 9.69 -19.35
C PRO A 499 19.92 8.22 -19.27
N ALA A 500 20.22 7.52 -18.17
CA ALA A 500 19.81 6.14 -17.95
C ALA A 500 18.34 5.99 -17.52
N THR A 501 17.69 7.10 -17.14
CA THR A 501 16.28 7.08 -16.77
C THR A 501 15.40 6.71 -17.95
N LYS A 502 14.49 5.75 -17.74
CA LYS A 502 13.51 5.37 -18.76
C LYS A 502 12.65 6.58 -19.14
N GLN A 503 12.56 6.86 -20.43
CA GLN A 503 11.86 8.05 -20.96
C GLN A 503 10.39 8.10 -20.56
N GLU A 504 9.75 6.95 -20.39
CA GLU A 504 8.36 6.83 -19.93
C GLU A 504 8.14 7.41 -18.52
N TYR A 505 9.14 7.43 -17.62
CA TYR A 505 8.99 7.96 -16.25
C TYR A 505 9.20 9.48 -16.16
N ILE A 506 9.81 10.10 -17.18
CA ILE A 506 10.16 11.53 -17.17
C ILE A 506 8.95 12.46 -16.96
N PRO A 507 7.77 12.23 -17.59
CA PRO A 507 6.59 13.06 -17.34
C PRO A 507 6.18 13.08 -15.86
N PHE A 508 6.14 11.91 -15.22
CA PHE A 508 5.82 11.80 -13.80
C PHE A 508 6.83 12.57 -12.93
N TYR A 509 8.13 12.41 -13.16
CA TYR A 509 9.15 13.11 -12.38
C TYR A 509 9.07 14.64 -12.53
N LYS A 510 8.71 15.15 -13.72
CA LYS A 510 8.49 16.59 -13.92
C LYS A 510 7.31 17.11 -13.10
N ILE A 511 6.20 16.38 -13.07
CA ILE A 511 5.02 16.73 -12.26
C ILE A 511 5.39 16.74 -10.76
N GLN A 512 6.15 15.75 -10.29
CA GLN A 512 6.60 15.72 -8.89
C GLN A 512 7.57 16.87 -8.58
N SER A 513 8.53 17.14 -9.47
CA SER A 513 9.46 18.26 -9.32
C SER A 513 8.71 19.60 -9.19
N GLU A 514 7.71 19.84 -10.04
CA GLU A 514 6.88 21.05 -9.95
C GLU A 514 6.09 21.13 -8.63
N LEU A 515 5.51 20.02 -8.19
CA LEU A 515 4.79 19.94 -6.91
C LEU A 515 5.70 20.35 -5.74
N TYR A 516 6.88 19.76 -5.61
CA TYR A 516 7.80 20.05 -4.50
C TYR A 516 8.41 21.45 -4.61
N SER A 517 8.66 21.95 -5.82
CA SER A 517 9.09 23.33 -6.05
C SER A 517 8.06 24.34 -5.54
N ASN A 518 6.78 24.12 -5.86
CA ASN A 518 5.67 24.94 -5.37
C ASN A 518 5.50 24.85 -3.84
N LEU A 519 5.59 23.64 -3.27
CA LEU A 519 5.56 23.47 -1.81
C LEU A 519 6.66 24.27 -1.12
N ILE A 520 7.89 24.25 -1.64
CA ILE A 520 9.01 25.04 -1.08
C ILE A 520 8.74 26.53 -1.18
N LYS A 521 8.35 26.99 -2.38
CA LYS A 521 8.10 28.41 -2.67
C LYS A 521 7.04 29.00 -1.73
N TYR A 522 5.86 28.38 -1.70
CA TYR A 522 4.72 28.92 -0.97
C TYR A 522 4.77 28.66 0.54
N THR A 523 5.38 27.55 0.99
CA THR A 523 5.63 27.35 2.43
C THR A 523 6.59 28.43 2.95
N LYS A 524 7.62 28.81 2.19
CA LYS A 524 8.55 29.88 2.59
C LYS A 524 7.87 31.25 2.64
N SER A 525 7.08 31.60 1.63
CA SER A 525 6.47 32.93 1.53
C SER A 525 5.30 33.12 2.50
N ASP A 526 4.50 32.08 2.72
CA ASP A 526 3.18 32.24 3.33
C ASP A 526 3.14 31.83 4.80
N GLN A 527 4.16 31.08 5.28
CA GLN A 527 4.25 30.68 6.69
C GLN A 527 4.05 31.85 7.67
N LYS A 528 3.34 31.55 8.74
CA LYS A 528 3.17 32.34 9.97
C LYS A 528 3.92 31.67 11.12
N TYR A 529 3.87 32.29 12.29
CA TYR A 529 4.36 31.67 13.52
C TYR A 529 3.54 30.41 13.85
N ARG A 530 4.22 29.28 14.05
CA ARG A 530 3.70 27.94 14.34
C ARG A 530 2.60 27.45 13.40
N THR A 531 2.73 27.72 12.11
CA THR A 531 1.70 27.34 11.14
C THR A 531 1.51 25.83 11.08
N ILE A 532 0.26 25.37 11.10
CA ILE A 532 -0.11 24.00 10.73
C ILE A 532 -0.56 24.02 9.27
N PHE A 533 0.06 23.18 8.45
CA PHE A 533 -0.29 23.00 7.05
C PHE A 533 -1.07 21.70 6.88
N VAL A 534 -2.35 21.80 6.51
CA VAL A 534 -3.24 20.64 6.36
C VAL A 534 -3.63 20.46 4.90
N ASP A 535 -3.45 19.26 4.37
CA ASP A 535 -4.01 18.88 3.07
C ASP A 535 -5.47 18.42 3.25
N PRO A 536 -6.47 19.22 2.81
CA PRO A 536 -7.88 18.87 2.99
C PRO A 536 -8.34 17.69 2.13
N PHE A 537 -7.49 17.16 1.25
CA PHE A 537 -7.86 16.08 0.34
C PHE A 537 -7.30 14.72 0.80
N ALA A 538 -6.34 14.69 1.71
CA ALA A 538 -5.52 13.50 1.97
C ALA A 538 -6.29 12.32 2.58
N ALA A 539 -7.30 12.58 3.42
CA ALA A 539 -8.03 11.57 4.20
C ALA A 539 -9.55 11.55 3.93
N ASN A 540 -9.99 12.16 2.84
CA ASN A 540 -11.40 12.28 2.46
C ASN A 540 -11.75 11.33 1.33
N LEU A 541 -13.05 11.17 1.05
CA LEU A 541 -13.55 10.40 -0.08
C LEU A 541 -14.03 11.29 -1.22
N PRO A 542 -13.66 11.01 -2.47
CA PRO A 542 -14.15 11.75 -3.62
C PRO A 542 -15.63 11.42 -3.90
N ALA A 543 -16.31 12.33 -4.60
CA ALA A 543 -17.56 12.00 -5.28
C ALA A 543 -17.28 11.12 -6.50
N GLU A 544 -18.10 10.11 -6.73
CA GLU A 544 -18.27 9.49 -8.03
C GLU A 544 -19.56 10.02 -8.68
N ILE A 545 -19.45 10.45 -9.94
CA ILE A 545 -20.61 10.94 -10.71
C ILE A 545 -20.77 10.13 -11.99
N ILE A 546 -22.00 10.09 -12.51
CA ILE A 546 -22.28 9.50 -13.81
C ILE A 546 -22.23 10.60 -14.87
N THR A 547 -21.49 10.34 -15.95
CA THR A 547 -21.41 11.18 -17.15
C THR A 547 -21.73 10.35 -18.38
N LYS A 548 -21.78 10.97 -19.57
CA LYS A 548 -21.94 10.25 -20.84
C LYS A 548 -20.62 10.18 -21.60
N ASP A 549 -20.26 9.02 -22.13
CA ASP A 549 -19.15 8.88 -23.07
C ASP A 549 -19.50 9.45 -24.46
N ALA A 550 -18.55 9.38 -25.40
CA ALA A 550 -18.71 9.87 -26.76
C ALA A 550 -19.81 9.15 -27.58
N ILE A 551 -20.27 7.98 -27.11
CA ILE A 551 -21.28 7.13 -27.75
C ILE A 551 -22.62 7.20 -26.99
N GLY A 552 -22.68 7.96 -25.89
CA GLY A 552 -23.89 8.18 -25.08
C GLY A 552 -24.13 7.16 -23.97
N ASN A 553 -23.16 6.29 -23.66
CA ASN A 553 -23.25 5.36 -22.54
C ASN A 553 -22.95 6.08 -21.23
N ASP A 554 -23.61 5.64 -20.15
CA ASP A 554 -23.25 6.07 -18.80
C ASP A 554 -21.84 5.58 -18.46
N VAL A 555 -21.00 6.49 -17.97
CA VAL A 555 -19.66 6.21 -17.47
C VAL A 555 -19.49 6.88 -16.13
N ARG A 556 -19.08 6.08 -15.15
CA ARG A 556 -18.72 6.55 -13.82
C ARG A 556 -17.39 7.26 -13.82
N VAL A 557 -17.35 8.43 -13.20
CA VAL A 557 -16.17 9.27 -13.12
C VAL A 557 -15.93 9.62 -11.66
N VAL A 558 -14.83 9.15 -11.12
CA VAL A 558 -14.35 9.57 -9.81
C VAL A 558 -13.82 11.00 -9.92
N LYS A 559 -14.48 11.94 -9.26
CA LYS A 559 -14.01 13.32 -9.13
C LYS A 559 -13.00 13.38 -8.01
N HIS A 560 -11.74 13.11 -8.34
CA HIS A 560 -10.65 13.09 -7.37
C HIS A 560 -10.52 14.37 -6.59
N LEU A 561 -10.21 14.23 -5.30
CA LEU A 561 -10.06 15.30 -4.35
C LEU A 561 -8.84 16.16 -4.68
N THR A 562 -9.07 17.20 -5.48
CA THR A 562 -8.06 18.17 -5.88
C THR A 562 -8.66 19.57 -5.87
N ALA A 563 -7.78 20.57 -5.81
CA ALA A 563 -8.18 21.97 -5.94
C ALA A 563 -8.80 22.30 -7.32
N ASP A 564 -8.61 21.43 -8.31
CA ASP A 564 -9.20 21.60 -9.64
C ASP A 564 -10.67 21.18 -9.64
N ASN A 565 -11.00 20.06 -8.96
CA ASN A 565 -12.35 19.52 -8.89
C ASN A 565 -13.21 20.15 -7.79
N TYR A 566 -12.62 20.60 -6.68
CA TYR A 566 -13.36 21.05 -5.50
C TYR A 566 -13.00 22.47 -5.07
N ASN A 567 -14.01 23.20 -4.61
CA ASN A 567 -13.83 24.39 -3.78
C ASN A 567 -13.56 23.94 -2.34
N VAL A 568 -12.59 24.59 -1.71
CA VAL A 568 -12.31 24.44 -0.27
C VAL A 568 -12.76 25.71 0.43
N ILE A 569 -13.75 25.57 1.31
CA ILE A 569 -14.32 26.68 2.09
C ILE A 569 -13.97 26.41 3.55
N VAL A 570 -13.46 27.41 4.26
CA VAL A 570 -12.92 27.25 5.62
C VAL A 570 -13.49 28.34 6.52
N GLU A 571 -13.80 27.98 7.76
CA GLU A 571 -14.25 28.90 8.81
C GLU A 571 -13.55 28.58 10.14
N PRO A 572 -12.86 29.56 10.76
CA PRO A 572 -12.29 29.38 12.10
C PRO A 572 -13.41 29.35 13.16
N LEU A 573 -13.43 28.31 13.99
CA LEU A 573 -14.44 28.15 15.05
C LEU A 573 -13.94 28.59 16.42
N GLY A 574 -12.69 28.24 16.76
CA GLY A 574 -12.03 28.64 18.01
C GLY A 574 -11.46 27.45 18.79
N VAL A 575 -11.43 27.55 20.12
CA VAL A 575 -10.80 26.56 21.02
C VAL A 575 -11.88 25.78 21.78
N GLY A 576 -11.72 24.46 21.89
CA GLY A 576 -12.62 23.61 22.67
C GLY A 576 -12.41 22.11 22.47
N VAL A 577 -13.50 21.34 22.48
CA VAL A 577 -13.52 19.87 22.35
C VAL A 577 -14.70 19.40 21.49
N LEU A 578 -14.70 18.11 21.12
CA LEU A 578 -15.87 17.46 20.54
C LEU A 578 -16.74 16.83 21.66
N ASN A 579 -18.06 16.97 21.56
CA ASN A 579 -19.00 16.26 22.44
C ASN A 579 -19.21 14.79 22.00
N ASP A 580 -20.06 14.04 22.72
CA ASP A 580 -20.39 12.64 22.43
C ASP A 580 -21.01 12.43 21.03
N LYS A 581 -21.61 13.48 20.46
CA LYS A 581 -22.15 13.50 19.10
C LYS A 581 -21.14 13.95 18.05
N LYS A 582 -19.86 14.06 18.42
CA LYS A 582 -18.75 14.55 17.57
C LYS A 582 -18.97 15.98 17.04
N GLN A 583 -19.71 16.80 17.77
CA GLN A 583 -19.93 18.21 17.43
C GLN A 583 -19.02 19.10 18.27
N PHE A 584 -18.51 20.18 17.67
CA PHE A 584 -17.66 21.15 18.37
C PHE A 584 -18.43 21.85 19.49
N VAL A 585 -17.82 21.88 20.67
CA VAL A 585 -18.26 22.66 21.83
C VAL A 585 -17.05 23.45 22.32
N GLY A 586 -17.13 24.77 22.18
CA GLY A 586 -16.01 25.65 22.51
C GLY A 586 -16.38 27.12 22.41
N LYS A 587 -15.35 27.98 22.46
CA LYS A 587 -15.51 29.43 22.36
C LYS A 587 -14.76 29.95 21.15
N LYS A 588 -15.33 30.96 20.50
CA LYS A 588 -14.64 31.71 19.45
C LYS A 588 -13.36 32.31 20.02
N GLU A 589 -12.26 32.11 19.32
CA GLU A 589 -10.94 32.63 19.65
C GLU A 589 -10.56 33.67 18.59
N PRO A 590 -10.63 34.99 18.90
CA PRO A 590 -10.27 36.05 17.96
C PRO A 590 -8.79 36.02 17.52
N LYS A 591 -7.93 35.34 18.29
CA LYS A 591 -6.49 35.25 17.99
C LYS A 591 -6.12 34.01 17.16
N PHE A 592 -7.11 33.24 16.73
CA PHE A 592 -6.94 32.03 15.94
C PHE A 592 -7.50 32.24 14.53
N ASP A 593 -6.67 31.94 13.54
CA ASP A 593 -7.02 32.04 12.13
C ASP A 593 -6.88 30.70 11.42
N CYS A 594 -7.72 30.54 10.40
CA CYS A 594 -7.73 29.35 9.56
C CYS A 594 -8.18 29.68 8.14
N VAL A 595 -7.29 29.51 7.15
CA VAL A 595 -7.58 29.93 5.76
C VAL A 595 -7.12 28.89 4.75
N TRP A 596 -7.85 28.83 3.63
CA TRP A 596 -7.42 28.07 2.46
C TRP A 596 -6.42 28.87 1.64
N ASN A 597 -5.21 28.33 1.47
CA ASN A 597 -4.21 28.85 0.56
C ASN A 597 -4.26 28.08 -0.77
N LYS A 598 -4.70 28.76 -1.83
CA LYS A 598 -4.89 28.17 -3.17
C LYS A 598 -3.58 27.75 -3.84
N ASP A 599 -2.52 28.53 -3.65
CA ASP A 599 -1.22 28.30 -4.29
C ASP A 599 -0.48 27.14 -3.61
N LEU A 600 -0.53 27.10 -2.28
CA LEU A 600 0.05 26.00 -1.50
C LEU A 600 -0.82 24.73 -1.55
N LYS A 601 -2.10 24.86 -1.91
CA LYS A 601 -3.12 23.81 -1.84
C LYS A 601 -3.19 23.19 -0.44
N ARG A 602 -3.16 24.05 0.59
CA ARG A 602 -3.24 23.68 2.02
C ARG A 602 -4.18 24.61 2.77
N ILE A 603 -4.84 24.08 3.77
CA ILE A 603 -5.47 24.89 4.82
C ILE A 603 -4.40 25.21 5.85
N MET A 604 -4.23 26.48 6.14
CA MET A 604 -3.26 27.00 7.11
C MET A 604 -3.98 27.39 8.38
N LEU A 605 -3.50 26.88 9.51
CA LEU A 605 -3.95 27.26 10.85
C LEU A 605 -2.79 27.96 11.56
N TRP A 606 -3.05 29.08 12.21
CA TRP A 606 -2.07 29.75 13.07
C TRP A 606 -2.76 30.58 14.14
N ARG A 607 -1.96 31.02 15.11
CA ARG A 607 -2.35 32.04 16.08
C ARG A 607 -1.60 33.34 15.78
N ILE A 608 -2.23 34.48 16.04
CA ILE A 608 -1.59 35.80 15.92
C ILE A 608 -0.87 36.22 17.21
N ASP A 609 -1.11 35.48 18.29
CA ASP A 609 -0.31 35.47 19.53
C ASP A 609 0.68 34.29 19.52
N ASP A 610 1.51 34.19 20.56
CA ASP A 610 2.52 33.15 20.70
C ASP A 610 2.13 32.01 21.65
N ASN A 611 0.84 31.90 21.98
CA ASN A 611 0.35 30.88 22.90
C ASN A 611 0.39 29.48 22.27
N VAL A 612 0.60 28.48 23.11
CA VAL A 612 0.42 27.06 22.77
C VAL A 612 -0.99 26.61 23.14
N THR A 613 -1.47 25.53 22.53
CA THR A 613 -2.79 24.98 22.84
C THR A 613 -2.79 24.46 24.30
N PRO A 614 -3.79 24.85 25.12
CA PRO A 614 -3.93 24.34 26.48
C PRO A 614 -4.11 22.81 26.53
N SER A 615 -3.61 22.17 27.59
CA SER A 615 -3.76 20.73 27.78
C SER A 615 -5.24 20.35 27.89
N GLY A 616 -5.70 19.46 27.00
CA GLY A 616 -7.08 18.96 26.97
C GLY A 616 -7.97 19.65 25.93
N ASP A 617 -7.55 20.80 25.40
CA ASP A 617 -8.26 21.55 24.36
C ASP A 617 -7.59 21.37 22.99
N ASN A 618 -8.30 21.73 21.92
CA ASN A 618 -7.77 21.86 20.56
C ASN A 618 -8.33 23.10 19.86
N GLU A 619 -7.65 23.58 18.84
CA GLU A 619 -8.16 24.57 17.90
C GLU A 619 -8.99 23.90 16.79
N PHE A 620 -10.13 24.49 16.45
CA PHE A 620 -11.06 23.95 15.47
C PHE A 620 -11.29 24.91 14.32
N CYS A 621 -11.13 24.41 13.10
CA CYS A 621 -11.74 24.99 11.90
C CYS A 621 -12.83 24.07 11.37
N SER A 622 -13.90 24.65 10.86
CA SER A 622 -14.76 23.95 9.91
C SER A 622 -14.16 24.06 8.51
N TYR A 623 -14.20 22.99 7.73
CA TYR A 623 -13.92 23.05 6.30
C TYR A 623 -14.98 22.29 5.52
N LYS A 624 -15.33 22.81 4.34
CA LYS A 624 -16.28 22.21 3.42
C LYS A 624 -15.62 21.98 2.06
N LEU A 625 -15.78 20.78 1.54
CA LEU A 625 -15.47 20.44 0.17
C LEU A 625 -16.75 20.53 -0.66
N GLU A 626 -16.70 21.29 -1.75
CA GLU A 626 -17.83 21.48 -2.68
C GLU A 626 -17.38 21.17 -4.11
N LEU A 627 -18.04 20.22 -4.75
CA LEU A 627 -17.71 19.84 -6.13
C LEU A 627 -18.03 20.99 -7.09
N LYS A 628 -17.06 21.43 -7.88
CA LYS A 628 -17.25 22.59 -8.77
C LYS A 628 -18.26 22.35 -9.88
N THR A 629 -18.32 21.12 -10.40
CA THR A 629 -19.23 20.73 -11.50
C THR A 629 -20.67 20.53 -11.03
N ASN A 630 -20.89 20.28 -9.73
CA ASN A 630 -22.21 20.20 -9.14
C ASN A 630 -22.15 20.64 -7.66
N LYS A 631 -22.56 21.89 -7.40
CA LYS A 631 -22.50 22.51 -6.06
C LYS A 631 -23.43 21.88 -5.02
N ASN A 632 -24.33 20.99 -5.43
CA ASN A 632 -25.16 20.23 -4.49
C ASN A 632 -24.39 19.07 -3.86
N ILE A 633 -23.25 18.68 -4.43
CA ILE A 633 -22.37 17.65 -3.87
C ILE A 633 -21.34 18.35 -2.98
N THR A 634 -21.61 18.35 -1.68
CA THR A 634 -20.75 18.96 -0.65
C THR A 634 -20.62 18.04 0.55
N SER A 635 -19.53 18.18 1.31
CA SER A 635 -19.38 17.54 2.62
C SER A 635 -18.48 18.41 3.51
N SER A 636 -18.78 18.47 4.81
CA SER A 636 -18.08 19.35 5.77
C SER A 636 -17.46 18.58 6.95
N ALA A 637 -16.31 18.98 7.45
CA ALA A 637 -15.72 18.35 8.63
C ALA A 637 -14.87 19.35 9.43
N TYR A 638 -14.26 18.88 10.52
CA TYR A 638 -13.37 19.71 11.34
C TYR A 638 -11.89 19.45 11.02
N ILE A 639 -11.10 20.51 11.10
CA ILE A 639 -9.66 20.41 11.33
C ILE A 639 -9.42 20.67 12.81
N ILE A 640 -8.75 19.73 13.47
CA ILE A 640 -8.43 19.71 14.89
C ILE A 640 -6.92 19.97 15.01
N GLY A 641 -6.58 21.22 15.27
CA GLY A 641 -5.22 21.73 15.40
C GLY A 641 -4.71 21.68 16.84
N SER A 642 -3.41 21.49 17.00
CA SER A 642 -2.71 21.74 18.26
C SER A 642 -1.36 22.41 18.00
N PHE A 643 -1.18 23.58 18.61
CA PHE A 643 0.03 24.37 18.58
C PHE A 643 0.92 24.03 19.77
N THR A 644 2.16 23.68 19.46
CA THR A 644 3.21 23.37 20.42
C THR A 644 4.46 24.18 20.08
N ASN A 645 5.26 24.50 21.09
CA ASN A 645 6.55 25.11 20.84
C ASN A 645 7.51 24.13 20.14
N ILE A 646 8.18 24.54 19.07
CA ILE A 646 9.19 23.74 18.36
C ILE A 646 10.57 24.06 18.95
N ALA A 647 11.27 23.03 19.41
CA ALA A 647 12.60 23.22 19.99
C ALA A 647 13.62 23.72 18.94
N PRO A 648 14.63 24.50 19.37
CA PRO A 648 15.72 24.90 18.50
C PRO A 648 16.56 23.68 18.09
N ILE A 649 17.20 23.77 16.92
CA ILE A 649 18.10 22.74 16.38
C ILE A 649 19.54 23.18 16.63
N THR A 650 20.35 22.32 17.25
CA THR A 650 21.80 22.55 17.48
C THR A 650 22.67 21.61 16.66
N LYS A 651 23.84 22.08 16.23
CA LYS A 651 24.82 21.33 15.44
C LYS A 651 26.10 21.11 16.23
N ASP A 652 26.86 20.07 15.90
CA ASP A 652 28.19 19.90 16.46
C ASP A 652 29.12 21.04 16.00
N ALA A 653 29.98 21.47 16.90
CA ALA A 653 30.98 22.51 16.62
C ALA A 653 32.39 21.95 16.84
N THR A 654 33.35 22.41 16.06
CA THR A 654 34.77 22.05 16.24
C THR A 654 35.62 23.31 16.24
N PHE A 655 36.42 23.47 17.30
CA PHE A 655 37.34 24.59 17.45
C PHE A 655 38.75 24.07 17.70
N ASN A 656 39.75 24.85 17.29
CA ASN A 656 41.15 24.54 17.56
C ASN A 656 41.63 25.36 18.76
N ILE A 657 42.38 24.72 19.66
CA ILE A 657 43.05 25.38 20.78
C ILE A 657 44.56 25.12 20.70
N GLU A 658 45.35 26.15 20.95
CA GLU A 658 46.81 26.07 20.87
C GLU A 658 47.40 25.52 22.17
N GLN A 659 48.22 24.48 22.07
CA GLN A 659 49.03 23.98 23.17
C GLN A 659 49.97 25.07 23.69
N GLY A 660 50.11 25.21 25.01
CA GLY A 660 50.99 26.19 25.63
C GLY A 660 50.41 27.60 25.75
N SER A 661 49.23 27.86 25.18
CA SER A 661 48.59 29.18 25.22
C SER A 661 47.78 29.39 26.50
N THR A 662 47.93 30.56 27.11
CA THR A 662 47.04 31.06 28.18
C THR A 662 45.86 31.88 27.65
N LYS A 663 45.76 32.06 26.33
CA LYS A 663 44.69 32.86 25.72
C LYS A 663 43.43 32.03 25.60
N ALA A 664 42.32 32.57 26.09
CA ALA A 664 41.01 32.01 25.79
C ALA A 664 40.67 32.17 24.31
N ILE A 665 39.97 31.19 23.74
CA ILE A 665 39.31 31.33 22.46
C ILE A 665 37.89 31.85 22.67
N ASP A 666 37.48 32.83 21.87
CA ASP A 666 36.11 33.33 21.84
C ASP A 666 35.31 32.48 20.84
N VAL A 667 34.23 31.87 21.29
CA VAL A 667 33.32 31.11 20.43
C VAL A 667 31.89 31.63 20.56
N ASP A 668 31.22 31.71 19.43
CA ASP A 668 29.79 32.04 19.35
C ASP A 668 29.02 30.76 19.03
N LEU A 669 28.49 30.11 20.07
CA LEU A 669 27.78 28.84 19.91
C LEU A 669 26.39 29.01 19.27
N LEU A 670 25.85 30.23 19.22
CA LEU A 670 24.57 30.49 18.55
C LEU A 670 24.69 30.38 17.03
N GLN A 671 25.88 30.50 16.45
CA GLN A 671 26.11 30.23 15.01
C GLN A 671 25.85 28.76 14.64
N TYR A 672 25.87 27.87 15.63
CA TYR A 672 25.62 26.44 15.49
C TYR A 672 24.21 26.06 16.00
N ALA A 673 23.32 27.04 16.19
CA ALA A 673 21.95 26.83 16.62
C ALA A 673 20.96 27.58 15.72
N ASN A 674 19.77 27.01 15.53
CA ASN A 674 18.71 27.65 14.76
C ASN A 674 17.33 27.40 15.43
N ASP A 675 16.58 28.47 15.67
CA ASP A 675 15.21 28.43 16.19
C ASP A 675 14.13 28.83 15.16
N ASP A 676 14.45 28.79 13.87
CA ASP A 676 13.50 29.12 12.80
C ASP A 676 12.41 28.04 12.61
N GLY A 677 12.41 26.98 13.43
CA GLY A 677 11.46 25.87 13.35
C GLY A 677 10.01 26.28 13.59
N ASP A 678 9.79 27.23 14.48
CA ASP A 678 8.48 27.86 14.73
C ASP A 678 8.02 28.74 13.55
N GLY A 679 8.86 29.05 12.58
CA GLY A 679 8.52 29.87 11.43
C GLY A 679 8.60 31.37 11.71
N ASN A 680 7.77 32.15 11.00
CA ASN A 680 7.95 33.61 10.94
C ASN A 680 7.41 34.33 12.19
N ALA A 681 8.26 34.56 13.19
CA ALA A 681 7.91 35.32 14.40
C ALA A 681 7.48 36.78 14.12
N ALA A 682 7.97 37.39 13.04
CA ALA A 682 7.55 38.75 12.65
C ALA A 682 6.10 38.81 12.16
N ALA A 683 5.47 37.66 11.89
CA ALA A 683 4.05 37.59 11.57
C ALA A 683 3.14 37.67 12.81
N LEU A 684 3.70 37.62 14.03
CA LEU A 684 2.95 37.84 15.27
C LEU A 684 2.48 39.29 15.34
N THR A 685 1.20 39.51 15.65
CA THR A 685 0.67 40.88 15.78
C THR A 685 0.88 41.42 17.20
N GLU A 686 0.82 40.56 18.22
CA GLU A 686 1.00 40.98 19.62
C GLU A 686 2.47 41.06 20.04
N LYS A 687 3.35 40.27 19.41
CA LYS A 687 4.79 40.19 19.73
C LYS A 687 5.66 40.08 18.46
N PRO A 688 5.63 41.07 17.55
CA PRO A 688 6.37 41.01 16.28
C PRO A 688 7.91 40.96 16.45
N ASN A 689 8.43 41.42 17.60
CA ASN A 689 9.85 41.42 17.93
C ASN A 689 10.22 40.32 18.93
N LYS A 690 9.50 39.18 18.92
CA LYS A 690 9.83 38.04 19.78
C LYS A 690 11.31 37.65 19.55
N PRO A 691 12.14 37.55 20.61
CA PRO A 691 13.52 37.12 20.44
C PRO A 691 13.54 35.69 19.91
N LYS A 692 14.62 35.31 19.21
CA LYS A 692 14.80 33.92 18.76
C LYS A 692 15.20 32.98 19.90
N PHE A 693 15.97 33.50 20.85
CA PHE A 693 16.53 32.70 21.92
C PHE A 693 16.16 33.28 23.27
N TYR A 694 16.35 32.49 24.33
CA TYR A 694 15.95 32.85 25.68
C TYR A 694 16.56 34.18 26.16
N VAL A 695 15.68 35.07 26.62
CA VAL A 695 16.01 36.33 27.30
C VAL A 695 15.38 36.27 28.68
N ASN A 696 16.16 36.57 29.72
CA ASN A 696 15.67 36.55 31.09
C ASN A 696 14.73 37.75 31.40
N ALA A 697 14.18 37.78 32.61
CA ALA A 697 13.27 38.85 33.05
C ALA A 697 13.88 40.26 33.01
N ASP A 698 15.21 40.38 33.07
CA ASP A 698 15.94 41.65 33.03
C ASP A 698 16.30 42.10 31.60
N GLY A 699 15.87 41.36 30.57
CA GLY A 699 16.20 41.66 29.18
C GLY A 699 17.57 41.17 28.73
N VAL A 700 18.21 40.29 29.50
CA VAL A 700 19.54 39.71 29.19
C VAL A 700 19.39 38.39 28.47
N GLU A 701 19.93 38.30 27.25
CA GLU A 701 19.98 37.07 26.45
C GLU A 701 20.94 36.05 27.08
N LEU A 702 20.39 34.92 27.54
CA LEU A 702 21.13 33.84 28.24
C LEU A 702 20.73 32.44 27.72
N PRO A 703 20.87 32.14 26.42
CA PRO A 703 20.28 30.93 25.85
C PRO A 703 21.13 29.67 25.93
N ILE A 704 22.42 29.77 26.24
CA ILE A 704 23.34 28.64 26.14
C ILE A 704 23.50 27.98 27.51
N ARG A 705 23.29 26.66 27.60
CA ARG A 705 23.68 25.87 28.76
C ARG A 705 24.78 24.88 28.39
N ILE A 706 25.83 24.84 29.19
CA ILE A 706 26.87 23.82 29.08
C ILE A 706 26.42 22.60 29.89
N GLY A 707 26.45 21.42 29.27
CA GLY A 707 25.93 20.19 29.87
C GLY A 707 26.80 19.64 30.99
N THR A 708 28.06 19.32 30.67
CA THR A 708 29.03 18.80 31.65
C THR A 708 30.27 19.69 31.64
N ASN A 709 30.61 20.25 32.81
CA ASN A 709 31.89 20.94 32.99
C ASN A 709 33.02 19.92 32.88
N ILE A 710 33.98 20.20 32.00
CA ILE A 710 35.19 19.38 31.87
C ILE A 710 36.25 20.00 32.78
N ASP A 711 36.71 19.25 33.79
CA ASP A 711 37.68 19.75 34.77
C ASP A 711 38.91 20.44 34.13
N PRO A 712 39.59 19.88 33.11
CA PRO A 712 40.72 20.55 32.46
C PRO A 712 40.40 21.81 31.61
N VAL A 713 39.13 22.18 31.43
CA VAL A 713 38.71 23.34 30.62
C VAL A 713 37.99 24.37 31.49
N VAL A 714 38.37 25.64 31.38
CA VAL A 714 37.65 26.79 31.95
C VAL A 714 36.74 27.36 30.87
N ILE A 715 35.46 27.48 31.19
CA ILE A 715 34.44 28.07 30.32
C ILE A 715 33.81 29.26 31.06
N THR A 716 33.94 30.45 30.49
CA THR A 716 33.25 31.67 30.95
C THR A 716 32.51 32.31 29.77
N ALA A 717 31.74 33.37 30.01
CA ALA A 717 31.01 34.08 28.96
C ALA A 717 30.85 35.56 29.31
N ASP A 718 30.52 36.37 28.31
CA ASP A 718 30.20 37.80 28.49
C ASP A 718 29.07 38.00 29.52
N ARG A 719 28.11 37.07 29.54
CA ARG A 719 26.90 37.13 30.38
C ARG A 719 26.60 35.76 30.97
N SER A 720 26.12 35.73 32.21
CA SER A 720 25.70 34.49 32.88
C SER A 720 24.54 34.74 33.84
N GLY A 721 23.68 33.75 34.01
CA GLY A 721 22.57 33.79 34.97
C GLY A 721 21.85 32.44 35.06
N PRO A 722 20.72 32.36 35.79
CA PRO A 722 19.93 31.13 35.85
C PRO A 722 19.28 30.79 34.51
N CYS A 723 19.21 29.50 34.19
CA CYS A 723 18.47 28.99 33.03
C CYS A 723 16.94 29.11 33.20
N PRO A 724 16.14 28.98 32.13
CA PRO A 724 14.68 29.08 32.20
C PRO A 724 14.00 27.89 32.91
N GLY A 725 12.77 28.13 33.39
CA GLY A 725 11.83 27.06 33.78
C GLY A 725 12.34 26.12 34.88
N SER A 726 12.12 24.82 34.70
CA SER A 726 12.56 23.77 35.64
C SER A 726 14.08 23.62 35.72
N ASP A 727 14.81 24.24 34.80
CA ASP A 727 16.27 24.22 34.73
C ASP A 727 16.92 25.41 35.45
N ASN A 728 16.17 26.23 36.18
CA ASN A 728 16.67 27.41 36.91
C ASN A 728 17.83 27.17 37.89
N LYS A 729 18.07 25.91 38.28
CA LYS A 729 19.22 25.48 39.10
C LYS A 729 20.54 25.45 38.32
N TYR A 730 20.49 25.48 36.99
CA TYR A 730 21.66 25.48 36.11
C TYR A 730 22.02 26.91 35.68
N THR A 731 23.29 27.10 35.35
CA THR A 731 23.80 28.36 34.80
C THR A 731 23.68 28.36 33.28
N CYS A 732 23.04 29.39 32.76
CA CYS A 732 22.98 29.71 31.35
C CYS A 732 23.87 30.92 31.03
N TYR A 733 24.35 30.96 29.80
CA TYR A 733 25.34 31.90 29.29
C TYR A 733 24.81 32.60 28.05
N GLY A 734 25.33 33.79 27.77
CA GLY A 734 25.04 34.51 26.54
C GLY A 734 26.18 35.41 26.10
N GLY A 735 26.17 35.78 24.83
CA GLY A 735 27.31 36.48 24.20
C GLY A 735 28.40 35.49 23.80
N LYS A 736 29.63 35.97 23.67
CA LYS A 736 30.78 35.10 23.38
C LYS A 736 31.07 34.21 24.59
N ILE A 737 31.37 32.96 24.30
CA ILE A 737 31.86 31.98 25.28
C ILE A 737 33.39 31.97 25.19
N HIS A 738 34.06 32.19 26.31
CA HIS A 738 35.52 32.16 26.41
C HIS A 738 35.96 30.80 26.94
N ILE A 739 36.77 30.10 26.16
CA ILE A 739 37.23 28.74 26.48
C ILE A 739 38.75 28.74 26.62
N GLN A 740 39.26 28.24 27.74
CA GLN A 740 40.69 28.17 28.04
C GLN A 740 41.06 26.84 28.70
N LEU A 741 42.25 26.30 28.42
CA LEU A 741 42.78 25.15 29.17
C LEU A 741 43.24 25.59 30.56
N ARG A 742 42.90 24.83 31.60
CA ARG A 742 43.42 25.05 32.97
C ARG A 742 44.93 24.84 33.04
N ASN A 743 45.44 23.88 32.28
CA ASN A 743 46.86 23.54 32.22
C ASN A 743 47.39 23.71 30.79
N THR A 744 48.31 24.66 30.61
CA THR A 744 48.91 24.98 29.31
C THR A 744 49.79 23.85 28.77
N LEU A 745 50.19 22.88 29.59
CA LEU A 745 50.98 21.71 29.18
C LEU A 745 50.14 20.52 28.68
N ASP A 746 48.82 20.60 28.84
CA ASP A 746 47.90 19.53 28.46
C ASP A 746 47.81 19.41 26.93
N PRO A 747 48.16 18.26 26.34
CA PRO A 747 48.12 18.06 24.89
C PRO A 747 46.78 17.51 24.38
N PHE A 748 45.86 17.12 25.27
CA PHE A 748 44.67 16.35 24.90
C PHE A 748 43.59 17.22 24.26
N SER A 749 42.81 16.60 23.38
CA SER A 749 41.60 17.17 22.81
C SER A 749 40.39 16.84 23.69
N TYR A 750 39.42 17.74 23.79
CA TYR A 750 38.28 17.60 24.70
C TYR A 750 36.94 17.72 23.97
N LYS A 751 35.89 17.20 24.60
CA LYS A 751 34.53 17.30 24.11
C LYS A 751 33.58 17.63 25.25
N PHE A 752 32.81 18.70 25.12
CA PHE A 752 31.69 19.01 26.03
C PHE A 752 30.40 19.14 25.25
N THR A 753 29.29 18.99 25.94
CA THR A 753 27.95 19.11 25.37
C THR A 753 27.36 20.48 25.69
N TYR A 754 26.51 20.98 24.79
CA TYR A 754 25.81 22.25 25.00
C TYR A 754 24.37 22.16 24.52
N TYR A 755 23.53 22.97 25.14
CA TYR A 755 22.12 23.13 24.84
C TYR A 755 21.83 24.60 24.55
N VAL A 756 20.82 24.85 23.73
CA VAL A 756 20.32 26.19 23.46
C VAL A 756 18.84 26.23 23.81
N TYR A 757 18.41 27.27 24.52
CA TYR A 757 17.01 27.52 24.84
C TYR A 757 16.43 28.55 23.88
N ASP A 758 15.24 28.26 23.36
CA ASP A 758 14.44 29.23 22.62
C ASP A 758 13.83 30.29 23.54
N ALA A 759 13.13 31.25 22.95
CA ALA A 759 12.48 32.33 23.69
C ALA A 759 11.39 31.87 24.67
N ASP A 760 10.83 30.67 24.49
CA ASP A 760 9.84 30.07 25.38
C ASP A 760 10.47 29.13 26.42
N GLY A 761 11.80 29.04 26.44
CA GLY A 761 12.57 28.25 27.39
C GLY A 761 12.58 26.75 27.10
N LYS A 762 12.25 26.31 25.88
CA LYS A 762 12.38 24.90 25.50
C LYS A 762 13.80 24.62 25.02
N ILE A 763 14.31 23.47 25.45
CA ILE A 763 15.68 23.05 25.21
C ILE A 763 15.84 22.46 23.80
N SER A 764 16.98 22.77 23.16
CA SER A 764 17.31 22.33 21.81
C SER A 764 17.40 20.82 21.64
N THR A 765 17.11 20.35 20.43
CA THR A 765 17.43 18.99 19.96
C THR A 765 18.58 19.02 18.94
N PRO A 766 19.50 18.04 18.92
CA PRO A 766 20.56 18.02 17.92
C PRO A 766 20.03 17.68 16.52
N GLU A 767 20.68 18.24 15.49
CA GLU A 767 20.34 18.00 14.07
C GLU A 767 20.44 16.51 13.69
N ASN A 768 21.34 15.79 14.34
CA ASN A 768 21.46 14.34 14.22
C ASN A 768 20.70 13.66 15.36
N SER A 769 19.53 13.09 15.07
CA SER A 769 18.64 12.45 16.04
C SER A 769 19.19 11.18 16.70
N SER A 770 20.39 10.72 16.32
CA SER A 770 21.09 9.60 16.97
C SER A 770 21.89 9.99 18.21
N VAL A 771 21.92 11.28 18.56
CA VAL A 771 22.60 11.82 19.75
C VAL A 771 21.59 12.62 20.58
N GLU A 772 21.75 12.66 21.91
CA GLU A 772 20.82 13.38 22.80
C GLU A 772 21.11 14.88 22.92
N VAL A 773 22.33 15.32 22.58
CA VAL A 773 22.80 16.71 22.74
C VAL A 773 23.93 17.02 21.75
N ALA A 774 24.05 18.28 21.32
CA ALA A 774 25.14 18.72 20.44
C ALA A 774 26.48 18.79 21.20
N THR A 775 27.56 18.48 20.48
CA THR A 775 28.91 18.38 21.05
C THR A 775 29.85 19.44 20.47
N VAL A 776 30.57 20.13 21.34
CA VAL A 776 31.73 20.95 20.98
C VAL A 776 32.99 20.11 21.10
N THR A 777 33.74 19.95 20.02
CA THR A 777 35.06 19.31 20.00
C THR A 777 36.16 20.36 19.98
N LEU A 778 37.00 20.36 21.02
CA LEU A 778 38.20 21.17 21.11
C LEU A 778 39.41 20.34 20.63
N LYS A 779 39.92 20.63 19.44
CA LYS A 779 41.11 20.00 18.88
C LYS A 779 42.35 20.75 19.34
N ASN A 780 43.17 20.09 20.16
CA ASN A 780 44.39 20.68 20.69
C ASN A 780 45.56 20.44 19.72
N SER A 781 46.31 21.49 19.39
CA SER A 781 47.47 21.39 18.49
C SER A 781 48.55 20.42 19.01
N GLY A 782 48.60 20.16 20.31
CA GLY A 782 49.52 19.21 20.94
C GLY A 782 49.31 17.74 20.54
N THR A 783 48.15 17.38 19.99
CA THR A 783 47.81 16.03 19.48
C THR A 783 47.47 16.00 17.98
N ALA A 784 47.73 17.10 17.25
CA ALA A 784 47.51 17.15 15.80
C ALA A 784 48.50 16.26 15.01
N PRO A 785 48.12 15.76 13.81
CA PRO A 785 49.03 15.03 12.94
C PRO A 785 50.30 15.85 12.66
N GLY A 786 51.48 15.32 13.03
CA GLY A 786 52.77 16.02 12.94
C GLY A 786 53.29 16.63 14.25
N SER A 787 52.53 16.56 15.36
CA SER A 787 53.03 16.91 16.70
C SER A 787 54.07 15.88 17.19
N PRO A 788 55.15 16.30 17.89
CA PRO A 788 56.17 15.41 18.45
C PRO A 788 55.62 14.36 19.43
N ARG A 789 54.38 14.55 19.92
CA ARG A 789 53.70 13.61 20.82
C ARG A 789 52.85 12.55 20.09
N VAL A 790 52.55 12.73 18.80
CA VAL A 790 51.87 11.70 17.96
C VAL A 790 52.89 10.71 17.38
N SER A 791 54.17 11.11 17.25
CA SER A 791 55.25 10.26 16.74
C SER A 791 56.08 9.55 17.83
N GLY A 792 55.64 9.55 19.09
CA GLY A 792 56.42 9.05 20.22
C GLY A 792 55.58 8.29 21.22
N GLY A 793 55.17 7.07 20.89
CA GLY A 793 54.41 6.25 21.84
C GLY A 793 54.01 4.86 21.33
N GLY A 794 54.97 3.93 21.26
CA GLY A 794 54.71 2.50 21.39
C GLY A 794 54.41 1.70 20.11
N SER A 795 55.31 1.68 19.12
CA SER A 795 55.34 0.55 18.19
C SER A 795 56.04 -0.64 18.86
N LEU A 796 55.36 -1.78 18.96
CA LEU A 796 55.95 -3.09 19.25
C LEU A 796 57.04 -3.43 18.21
N GLY A 797 58.26 -2.98 18.46
CA GLY A 797 59.42 -3.30 17.63
C GLY A 797 59.85 -4.76 17.83
N TRP A 798 60.29 -5.42 16.77
CA TRP A 798 60.64 -6.85 16.72
C TRP A 798 61.62 -7.34 17.81
N LEU A 799 62.40 -6.44 18.40
CA LEU A 799 63.31 -6.71 19.53
C LEU A 799 62.55 -7.12 20.81
N SER A 800 61.31 -6.65 20.99
CA SER A 800 60.44 -7.05 22.11
C SER A 800 59.90 -8.47 21.95
N LEU A 801 59.76 -8.97 20.71
CA LEU A 801 59.43 -10.37 20.38
C LEU A 801 60.61 -11.32 20.65
N LEU A 802 61.85 -10.88 20.41
CA LEU A 802 63.05 -11.64 20.79
C LEU A 802 63.23 -11.73 22.31
N GLY A 803 62.88 -10.67 23.05
CA GLY A 803 62.87 -10.68 24.52
C GLY A 803 61.85 -11.66 25.10
N LEU A 804 60.65 -11.75 24.51
CA LEU A 804 59.61 -12.71 24.90
C LEU A 804 59.99 -14.15 24.58
N LEU A 805 60.57 -14.42 23.39
CA LEU A 805 61.09 -15.75 23.03
C LEU A 805 62.23 -16.19 23.95
N GLY A 806 63.13 -15.28 24.32
CA GLY A 806 64.22 -15.52 25.29
C GLY A 806 63.71 -15.85 26.70
N LEU A 807 62.62 -15.20 27.15
CA LEU A 807 61.99 -15.47 28.46
C LEU A 807 61.22 -16.80 28.47
N THR A 808 60.57 -17.21 27.37
CA THR A 808 60.01 -18.57 27.22
C THR A 808 61.08 -19.65 27.14
N GLY A 809 62.20 -19.39 26.46
CA GLY A 809 63.35 -20.30 26.41
C GLY A 809 64.00 -20.50 27.78
N TYR A 810 64.18 -19.41 28.53
CA TYR A 810 64.73 -19.45 29.89
C TYR A 810 63.79 -20.15 30.89
N ARG A 811 62.46 -19.93 30.79
CA ARG A 811 61.47 -20.65 31.62
C ARG A 811 61.38 -22.14 31.30
N ARG A 812 61.51 -22.57 30.04
CA ARG A 812 61.59 -24.00 29.67
C ARG A 812 62.89 -24.66 30.12
N TYR A 813 64.00 -23.94 30.10
CA TYR A 813 65.29 -24.43 30.60
C TYR A 813 65.28 -24.65 32.13
N GLN A 814 64.67 -23.75 32.91
CA GLN A 814 64.51 -23.95 34.35
C GLN A 814 63.53 -25.09 34.70
N ALA A 815 62.43 -25.24 33.96
CA ALA A 815 61.46 -26.33 34.18
C ALA A 815 62.04 -27.73 33.91
N ASN A 816 62.92 -27.89 32.89
CA ASN A 816 63.60 -29.16 32.61
C ASN A 816 64.79 -29.46 33.54
N ARG A 817 65.20 -28.50 34.38
CA ARG A 817 66.27 -28.69 35.38
C ARG A 817 65.75 -29.18 36.73
N GLN A 818 64.43 -29.14 36.94
CA GLN A 818 63.75 -29.69 38.13
C GLN A 818 63.19 -31.11 37.93
N SER A 819 63.34 -31.73 36.75
CA SER A 819 62.92 -33.12 36.48
C SER A 819 64.08 -34.12 36.34
N LYS A 820 65.27 -33.78 36.87
CA LYS A 820 66.37 -34.72 37.14
C LYS A 820 66.93 -34.44 38.54
N GLN A 821 66.10 -34.70 39.54
CA GLN A 821 66.47 -35.26 40.83
C GLN A 821 65.40 -36.28 41.20
#